data_AF-A0A8H6RJB5-F1
#
_entry.id   AF-A0A8H6RJB5-F1
#
_cell.length_a   1.000
_cell.length_b   1.000
_cell.length_c   1.000
_cell.angle_alpha   90.00
_cell.angle_beta   90.00
_cell.angle_gamma   90.00
#
_symmetry.space_group_name_H-M   'P 1'
#
loop_
_entity.id
_entity.type
_entity.pdbx_description
1 polymer ?
#
loop_
_entity_poly.entity_id
_entity_poly.type
_entity_poly.pdbx_seq_one_letter_code
_entity_poly.pdbx_strand_id
1 'polypeptide(L)'
;MPKALQKRGRRMKRKHEDETEEPVAESSNKRQKSSDQSGEQQDFMPLDDGMDEDMSAAYPSMEKAFFGMLDEDEQNFFKIQEELLESDDFASPEERAQLLTSIWKEASGKELKLACSQSCSRLLERVLRSSTSTQLKQVFQAFSGKFASHCCETLFTCAAAHVSEELKGKRAESQAGVDDVYVSMENLFLHTIAELEGNIGFLLTDRYASHALRILLLIFSGQAISTDSMKTLLGSKRKEGHSDKSGSRTGEDSTSKSRPVPKSFSAALEKLMNDSVAGLDTDKLRGLATHPMANPTLQLLLTIELTYYGKQRGKEEKSILRTLLPDDPFTAETESAAFISSLVYDSVGSHLVEKIIQHSPAKFWKSLYKNFFKDRLLQYSRNEVATHVVCTILERLGYDDLLEAHELILPLIPTLLEKHWTTLTRTLIERCAVRDIDTQAIAVQIDQFYQDDKGMFDIGKMLNPQQPRNSVDADLPVVQNGAVSSEKANQVGSTFFARPTEPTKVHFNILAQGMLIVSGSLSALVLDSLIALDSQTLIGMARDPIITRTLQQALTTKNASMIQRRKLIQRFYGNIGEMALDKAASHVVDCIWEGTHGLAFIRERIAEELAENEASLRDSACGRAVWKNWKMDIYKRRRQEWIRQSKLKASNDGFQSFSELDQKKAEGTRKTPLQLARERHAKNKAKQVETEKSKEKSKEKSSDSKDMAKKERKHNTFGTMTAKRTRTTVQEQSWQRAKEAEELLSAVQSLVTSFIQAADKNTAFNINGHPETLDTITDRRPILLDQQPPQQLQQLLACSLPQQGLGRDGFIEMVQKLYRYSVNIWDQGFLDKLYATITPVGLAADLVLSSLNTNLHVYQVSPALTIIEKQTGRTLAAMFGLNGANAGGITQPGGSAANQSSMVIARNNLFPETKLEGNGNRRFVLFTSAHGHYSVEKAAQMFGFGSKAVRAVDIDAQGRMKPDALDIAIQKSKDAGETPFYVNATAGTTVLGSFDPIDEISEVCQKHNLWLHVDGSWGGSIVFSDKQRHKLKGSDRADSISICPHKMLNVPLTCSFLLGKDLRQFHKGMTLPAGYLFHNADDVENGDASKDHSDAHLNGNTTQEYWDLADLTPQCGRRGDSLKLALSWIYYGTEGLRDYIDHAFDIAAELASIVSSSRSFTLVSENPPPCLQVCFYFRKQKDAHNNSRTTAKITKALIHRGFMTDYAPGDDGKFFRVVVNGQTTRGTVVGLVKAIEQVASQELLIM
;
A
#
# COMPACT_ATOMS: atom_id res chain seq x y z
N MET A 1 -11.14 7.00 -60.49
CA MET A 1 -12.48 6.44 -60.81
C MET A 1 -12.40 4.91 -60.74
N PRO A 2 -13.51 4.15 -60.61
CA PRO A 2 -14.55 4.31 -59.59
C PRO A 2 -14.92 2.95 -58.93
N LYS A 3 -16.03 2.91 -58.18
CA LYS A 3 -16.46 1.81 -57.30
C LYS A 3 -17.04 0.57 -58.03
N ALA A 4 -16.77 -0.60 -57.45
CA ALA A 4 -17.65 -1.76 -57.15
C ALA A 4 -18.88 -2.13 -58.03
N LEU A 5 -19.14 -3.45 -58.12
CA LEU A 5 -20.46 -4.01 -58.45
C LEU A 5 -20.85 -5.19 -57.53
N GLN A 6 -22.16 -5.44 -57.40
CA GLN A 6 -22.79 -6.40 -56.47
C GLN A 6 -23.71 -7.40 -57.21
N LYS A 7 -24.05 -8.53 -56.55
CA LYS A 7 -25.39 -9.16 -56.41
C LYS A 7 -25.26 -10.45 -55.58
N ARG A 8 -26.04 -10.71 -54.51
CA ARG A 8 -27.48 -11.09 -54.42
C ARG A 8 -27.84 -12.27 -55.35
N GLY A 9 -28.33 -13.45 -54.91
CA GLY A 9 -28.66 -13.97 -53.57
C GLY A 9 -30.15 -14.34 -53.40
N ARG A 10 -30.47 -15.63 -53.21
CA ARG A 10 -31.81 -16.16 -52.80
C ARG A 10 -31.68 -17.53 -52.08
N ARG A 11 -32.80 -18.16 -51.68
CA ARG A 11 -32.91 -18.88 -50.38
C ARG A 11 -33.66 -20.24 -50.43
N MET A 12 -33.25 -21.17 -49.55
CA MET A 12 -33.98 -22.32 -48.94
C MET A 12 -34.01 -23.74 -49.56
N LYS A 13 -33.56 -24.69 -48.72
CA LYS A 13 -34.16 -26.00 -48.31
C LYS A 13 -33.99 -27.31 -49.14
N ARG A 14 -32.99 -28.09 -48.69
CA ARG A 14 -33.05 -29.45 -48.06
C ARG A 14 -33.50 -30.70 -48.84
N LYS A 15 -32.61 -31.73 -48.77
CA LYS A 15 -32.82 -33.20 -48.73
C LYS A 15 -33.35 -33.86 -50.03
N HIS A 16 -32.99 -35.10 -50.37
CA HIS A 16 -32.10 -36.10 -49.74
C HIS A 16 -31.64 -37.14 -50.79
N GLU A 17 -30.61 -37.94 -50.45
CA GLU A 17 -30.32 -39.31 -50.92
C GLU A 17 -29.98 -39.51 -52.42
N ASP A 18 -29.36 -40.62 -52.86
CA ASP A 18 -28.00 -41.17 -52.59
C ASP A 18 -27.62 -41.97 -53.89
N GLU A 19 -26.77 -43.00 -54.05
CA GLU A 19 -25.99 -43.96 -53.23
C GLU A 19 -24.90 -44.63 -54.15
N THR A 20 -23.84 -45.29 -53.62
CA THR A 20 -23.16 -46.45 -54.29
C THR A 20 -22.10 -47.18 -53.42
N GLU A 21 -22.45 -48.40 -53.00
CA GLU A 21 -21.61 -49.63 -52.87
C GLU A 21 -20.58 -49.84 -51.70
N GLU A 22 -20.28 -51.14 -51.47
CA GLU A 22 -19.82 -51.82 -50.22
C GLU A 22 -18.57 -52.72 -50.49
N PRO A 23 -18.14 -53.78 -49.74
CA PRO A 23 -18.57 -54.45 -48.47
C PRO A 23 -17.48 -54.43 -47.34
N VAL A 24 -17.64 -54.79 -46.04
CA VAL A 24 -18.40 -55.80 -45.24
C VAL A 24 -17.70 -57.19 -45.13
N ALA A 25 -17.54 -57.87 -43.96
CA ALA A 25 -17.52 -57.50 -42.52
C ALA A 25 -17.06 -58.68 -41.59
N GLU A 26 -16.91 -58.42 -40.26
CA GLU A 26 -17.18 -59.32 -39.10
C GLU A 26 -16.37 -60.64 -38.85
N SER A 27 -16.36 -61.30 -37.65
CA SER A 27 -16.60 -60.91 -36.23
C SER A 27 -16.15 -62.02 -35.23
N SER A 28 -16.08 -61.76 -33.91
CA SER A 28 -16.56 -62.64 -32.79
C SER A 28 -16.03 -62.23 -31.37
N ASN A 29 -16.54 -62.86 -30.29
CA ASN A 29 -16.53 -62.37 -28.89
C ASN A 29 -15.81 -63.28 -27.86
N LYS A 30 -15.28 -62.71 -26.73
CA LYS A 30 -15.49 -63.21 -25.32
C LYS A 30 -14.82 -62.43 -24.15
N ARG A 31 -15.67 -61.88 -23.25
CA ARG A 31 -15.71 -61.96 -21.75
C ARG A 31 -14.51 -61.71 -20.77
N GLN A 32 -14.80 -60.83 -19.78
CA GLN A 32 -14.59 -60.95 -18.29
C GLN A 32 -13.27 -60.57 -17.54
N LYS A 33 -13.12 -59.26 -17.18
CA LYS A 33 -13.20 -58.63 -15.81
C LYS A 33 -12.50 -59.23 -14.55
N SER A 34 -11.55 -58.48 -13.92
CA SER A 34 -11.59 -57.96 -12.50
C SER A 34 -10.30 -57.25 -11.98
N SER A 35 -10.43 -56.22 -11.11
CA SER A 35 -9.47 -55.64 -10.10
C SER A 35 -8.08 -55.08 -10.55
N ASP A 36 -7.46 -54.05 -9.96
CA ASP A 36 -7.90 -52.94 -9.05
C ASP A 36 -6.86 -51.78 -8.93
N GLN A 37 -7.31 -50.61 -8.43
CA GLN A 37 -6.62 -49.49 -7.71
C GLN A 37 -5.38 -48.69 -8.25
N SER A 38 -5.57 -47.35 -8.30
CA SER A 38 -4.66 -46.19 -7.99
C SER A 38 -3.26 -46.04 -8.63
N GLY A 39 -2.69 -44.82 -8.78
CA GLY A 39 -3.17 -43.47 -8.41
C GLY A 39 -2.27 -42.32 -8.95
N GLU A 40 -2.66 -41.08 -8.65
CA GLU A 40 -2.16 -39.81 -9.23
C GLU A 40 -0.70 -39.44 -8.91
N GLN A 41 -0.04 -38.74 -9.85
CA GLN A 41 0.54 -37.40 -9.61
C GLN A 41 0.91 -36.70 -10.93
N GLN A 42 0.35 -35.51 -11.18
CA GLN A 42 0.75 -34.61 -12.28
C GLN A 42 1.44 -33.39 -11.69
N ASP A 43 2.64 -33.08 -12.18
CA ASP A 43 3.48 -32.03 -11.61
C ASP A 43 3.06 -30.63 -12.07
N PHE A 44 3.23 -29.64 -11.18
CA PHE A 44 2.55 -28.35 -11.26
C PHE A 44 3.28 -27.37 -12.21
N MET A 45 2.63 -26.96 -13.31
CA MET A 45 3.12 -25.82 -14.11
C MET A 45 2.90 -24.50 -13.35
N PRO A 46 3.87 -23.57 -13.34
CA PRO A 46 3.61 -22.19 -12.94
C PRO A 46 2.57 -21.57 -13.86
N LEU A 47 1.53 -20.94 -13.29
CA LEU A 47 0.65 -20.07 -14.06
C LEU A 47 1.39 -18.78 -14.41
N ASP A 48 1.39 -18.46 -15.69
CA ASP A 48 1.97 -17.26 -16.28
C ASP A 48 1.01 -16.06 -16.10
N ASP A 49 1.51 -14.83 -16.17
CA ASP A 49 0.70 -13.60 -16.08
C ASP A 49 -0.12 -13.32 -17.39
N GLY A 50 -0.52 -14.38 -18.09
CA GLY A 50 -1.03 -14.35 -19.46
C GLY A 50 -2.52 -14.00 -19.63
N MET A 51 -3.23 -13.56 -18.59
CA MET A 51 -4.66 -13.20 -18.69
C MET A 51 -4.93 -11.71 -18.99
N ASP A 52 -3.94 -10.83 -18.85
CA ASP A 52 -4.12 -9.39 -19.14
C ASP A 52 -4.14 -9.07 -20.65
N GLU A 53 -3.40 -9.81 -21.48
CA GLU A 53 -3.32 -9.52 -22.92
C GLU A 53 -4.62 -9.86 -23.69
N ASP A 54 -5.24 -11.01 -23.43
CA ASP A 54 -6.35 -11.52 -24.25
C ASP A 54 -7.66 -10.74 -24.04
N MET A 55 -7.93 -10.27 -22.81
CA MET A 55 -9.05 -9.35 -22.55
C MET A 55 -8.75 -7.92 -23.00
N SER A 56 -7.48 -7.48 -23.03
CA SER A 56 -7.09 -6.19 -23.65
C SER A 56 -7.23 -6.22 -25.18
N ALA A 57 -7.14 -7.39 -25.82
CA ALA A 57 -7.28 -7.51 -27.27
C ALA A 57 -8.73 -7.32 -27.77
N ALA A 58 -9.72 -7.41 -26.88
CA ALA A 58 -11.15 -7.33 -27.23
C ALA A 58 -11.64 -5.90 -27.55
N TYR A 59 -10.98 -4.85 -27.06
CA TYR A 59 -11.38 -3.46 -27.23
C TYR A 59 -10.17 -2.56 -27.54
N PRO A 60 -10.11 -1.88 -28.72
CA PRO A 60 -8.98 -1.03 -29.07
C PRO A 60 -8.73 0.10 -28.06
N SER A 61 -7.48 0.28 -27.64
CA SER A 61 -7.10 1.34 -26.71
C SER A 61 -7.28 2.72 -27.34
N MET A 62 -8.03 3.61 -26.67
CA MET A 62 -8.10 5.02 -27.06
C MET A 62 -6.76 5.72 -26.77
N GLU A 63 -6.24 6.49 -27.74
CA GLU A 63 -5.02 7.29 -27.52
C GLU A 63 -5.24 8.32 -26.40
N LYS A 64 -4.28 8.45 -25.48
CA LYS A 64 -4.32 9.45 -24.42
C LYS A 64 -4.09 10.84 -25.01
N ALA A 65 -5.17 11.53 -25.33
CA ALA A 65 -5.14 12.88 -25.87
C ALA A 65 -4.42 13.84 -24.90
N PHE A 66 -3.40 14.52 -25.42
CA PHE A 66 -2.60 15.51 -24.69
C PHE A 66 -3.15 16.91 -24.95
N PHE A 67 -3.41 17.67 -23.88
CA PHE A 67 -4.07 18.99 -23.97
C PHE A 67 -3.12 20.18 -23.77
N GLY A 68 -1.82 19.94 -23.92
CA GLY A 68 -0.76 20.91 -23.59
C GLY A 68 -0.44 20.92 -22.09
N MET A 69 0.61 21.64 -21.74
CA MET A 69 1.01 21.90 -20.35
C MET A 69 0.63 23.32 -19.94
N LEU A 70 0.55 23.55 -18.64
CA LEU A 70 0.59 24.90 -18.08
C LEU A 70 2.02 25.44 -18.23
N ASP A 71 2.19 26.71 -18.57
CA ASP A 71 3.52 27.35 -18.54
C ASP A 71 3.99 27.64 -17.10
N GLU A 72 5.20 28.16 -16.92
CA GLU A 72 5.80 28.34 -15.58
C GLU A 72 5.07 29.40 -14.74
N ASP A 73 4.59 30.48 -15.37
CA ASP A 73 3.79 31.52 -14.69
C ASP A 73 2.41 30.97 -14.30
N GLU A 74 1.74 30.24 -15.20
CA GLU A 74 0.50 29.51 -14.93
C GLU A 74 0.67 28.54 -13.75
N GLN A 75 1.71 27.69 -13.76
CA GLN A 75 1.96 26.70 -12.70
C GLN A 75 2.25 27.35 -11.35
N ASN A 76 3.12 28.38 -11.32
CA ASN A 76 3.47 29.09 -10.09
C ASN A 76 2.26 29.81 -9.51
N PHE A 77 1.45 30.48 -10.34
CA PHE A 77 0.18 31.08 -9.91
C PHE A 77 -0.71 30.03 -9.23
N PHE A 78 -1.08 28.95 -9.92
CA PHE A 78 -2.00 27.97 -9.37
C PHE A 78 -1.46 27.26 -8.12
N LYS A 79 -0.14 27.01 -8.01
CA LYS A 79 0.47 26.44 -6.81
C LYS A 79 0.31 27.35 -5.58
N ILE A 80 0.60 28.65 -5.72
CA ILE A 80 0.43 29.63 -4.64
C ILE A 80 -1.05 29.72 -4.21
N GLN A 81 -1.97 29.67 -5.17
CA GLN A 81 -3.42 29.64 -4.88
C GLN A 81 -3.85 28.36 -4.14
N GLU A 82 -3.21 27.21 -4.40
CA GLU A 82 -3.49 25.96 -3.67
C GLU A 82 -3.01 26.01 -2.21
N GLU A 83 -1.77 26.48 -1.98
CA GLU A 83 -1.19 26.59 -0.64
C GLU A 83 -2.02 27.54 0.25
N LEU A 84 -2.44 28.69 -0.29
CA LEU A 84 -3.32 29.62 0.41
C LEU A 84 -4.71 29.00 0.71
N LEU A 85 -5.24 28.17 -0.20
CA LEU A 85 -6.45 27.37 0.03
C LEU A 85 -6.23 26.09 0.87
N GLU A 86 -5.01 25.76 1.31
CA GLU A 86 -4.75 24.71 2.34
C GLU A 86 -4.68 25.30 3.75
N SER A 87 -4.18 26.53 3.89
CA SER A 87 -4.15 27.22 5.19
C SER A 87 -5.55 27.53 5.74
N ASP A 88 -6.49 27.89 4.85
CA ASP A 88 -7.84 28.41 5.15
C ASP A 88 -7.85 29.60 6.14
N ASP A 89 -6.70 30.29 6.30
CA ASP A 89 -6.46 31.39 7.26
C ASP A 89 -6.94 32.75 6.70
N PHE A 90 -8.19 32.78 6.24
CA PHE A 90 -8.82 33.97 5.65
C PHE A 90 -9.43 34.87 6.72
N ALA A 91 -9.18 36.19 6.63
CA ALA A 91 -9.71 37.17 7.57
C ALA A 91 -11.23 37.37 7.42
N SER A 92 -11.81 37.10 6.24
CA SER A 92 -13.26 37.04 6.04
C SER A 92 -13.70 36.08 4.92
N PRO A 93 -14.99 35.67 4.91
CA PRO A 93 -15.55 34.88 3.80
C PRO A 93 -15.55 35.63 2.45
N GLU A 94 -15.57 36.97 2.44
CA GLU A 94 -15.49 37.75 1.20
C GLU A 94 -14.09 37.67 0.56
N GLU A 95 -13.02 37.69 1.35
CA GLU A 95 -11.64 37.53 0.88
C GLU A 95 -11.43 36.18 0.19
N ARG A 96 -11.91 35.11 0.82
CA ARG A 96 -11.93 33.75 0.26
C ARG A 96 -12.72 33.65 -1.05
N ALA A 97 -13.80 34.43 -1.19
CA ALA A 97 -14.60 34.49 -2.41
C ALA A 97 -13.92 35.30 -3.53
N GLN A 98 -13.17 36.36 -3.20
CA GLN A 98 -12.33 37.10 -4.15
C GLN A 98 -11.21 36.21 -4.70
N LEU A 99 -10.56 35.42 -3.84
CA LEU A 99 -9.53 34.47 -4.26
C LEU A 99 -10.07 33.44 -5.25
N LEU A 100 -11.20 32.79 -4.92
CA LEU A 100 -11.87 31.84 -5.83
C LEU A 100 -12.27 32.50 -7.16
N THR A 101 -12.66 33.77 -7.15
CA THR A 101 -12.97 34.52 -8.39
C THR A 101 -11.73 34.77 -9.24
N SER A 102 -10.58 35.04 -8.62
CA SER A 102 -9.29 35.18 -9.31
C SER A 102 -8.85 33.87 -9.96
N ILE A 103 -8.91 32.76 -9.22
CA ILE A 103 -8.59 31.41 -9.71
C ILE A 103 -9.49 31.04 -10.90
N TRP A 104 -10.80 31.29 -10.80
CA TRP A 104 -11.74 31.02 -11.90
C TRP A 104 -11.49 31.84 -13.16
N LYS A 105 -11.04 33.09 -13.00
CA LYS A 105 -10.69 33.95 -14.14
C LYS A 105 -9.47 33.39 -14.89
N GLU A 106 -8.44 32.97 -14.15
CA GLU A 106 -7.19 32.48 -14.74
C GLU A 106 -7.30 31.04 -15.28
N ALA A 107 -8.15 30.19 -14.67
CA ALA A 107 -8.40 28.82 -15.12
C ALA A 107 -9.19 28.72 -16.43
N SER A 108 -9.83 29.80 -16.88
CA SER A 108 -10.73 29.82 -18.04
C SER A 108 -10.00 29.52 -19.35
N GLY A 109 -10.41 28.49 -20.07
CA GLY A 109 -9.73 27.96 -21.25
C GLY A 109 -8.47 27.11 -20.95
N LYS A 110 -8.16 26.89 -19.67
CA LYS A 110 -7.00 26.11 -19.17
C LYS A 110 -7.42 24.87 -18.38
N GLU A 111 -8.72 24.58 -18.30
CA GLU A 111 -9.33 23.59 -17.42
C GLU A 111 -8.81 22.16 -17.69
N LEU A 112 -8.62 21.81 -18.96
CA LEU A 112 -8.05 20.52 -19.38
C LEU A 112 -6.55 20.40 -19.04
N LYS A 113 -5.78 21.50 -19.16
CA LYS A 113 -4.37 21.54 -18.72
C LYS A 113 -4.29 21.32 -17.20
N LEU A 114 -5.13 22.02 -16.44
CA LEU A 114 -5.25 21.92 -14.98
C LEU A 114 -5.60 20.50 -14.53
N ALA A 115 -6.62 19.88 -15.15
CA ALA A 115 -7.05 18.52 -14.84
C ALA A 115 -5.98 17.45 -15.12
N CYS A 116 -5.13 17.68 -16.13
CA CYS A 116 -4.03 16.77 -16.48
C CYS A 116 -2.70 17.10 -15.77
N SER A 117 -2.63 18.20 -15.03
CA SER A 117 -1.44 18.59 -14.27
C SER A 117 -1.32 17.79 -12.98
N GLN A 118 -0.16 17.14 -12.78
CA GLN A 118 0.15 16.41 -11.55
C GLN A 118 0.25 17.34 -10.33
N SER A 119 0.63 18.61 -10.52
CA SER A 119 0.68 19.62 -9.47
C SER A 119 -0.68 20.27 -9.22
N CYS A 120 -1.43 20.64 -10.27
CA CYS A 120 -2.60 21.53 -10.14
C CYS A 120 -3.98 20.85 -10.15
N SER A 121 -4.09 19.54 -10.41
CA SER A 121 -5.38 18.83 -10.44
C SER A 121 -6.13 18.85 -9.10
N ARG A 122 -5.40 18.86 -7.98
CA ARG A 122 -5.97 18.94 -6.62
C ARG A 122 -6.60 20.30 -6.32
N LEU A 123 -5.98 21.40 -6.78
CA LEU A 123 -6.60 22.72 -6.77
C LEU A 123 -7.94 22.69 -7.51
N LEU A 124 -7.95 22.15 -8.73
CA LEU A 124 -9.17 22.10 -9.55
C LEU A 124 -10.28 21.29 -8.84
N GLU A 125 -9.97 20.13 -8.26
CA GLU A 125 -10.92 19.39 -7.42
C GLU A 125 -11.48 20.22 -6.25
N ARG A 126 -10.63 20.97 -5.55
CA ARG A 126 -11.02 21.77 -4.38
C ARG A 126 -11.91 22.95 -4.79
N VAL A 127 -11.56 23.63 -5.88
CA VAL A 127 -12.31 24.75 -6.43
C VAL A 127 -13.68 24.28 -6.95
N LEU A 128 -13.74 23.15 -7.68
CA LEU A 128 -14.98 22.51 -8.13
C LEU A 128 -15.98 22.28 -7.00
N ARG A 129 -15.52 21.80 -5.82
CA ARG A 129 -16.36 21.59 -4.62
C ARG A 129 -16.97 22.87 -4.03
N SER A 130 -16.49 24.04 -4.44
CA SER A 130 -16.98 25.36 -4.02
C SER A 130 -17.61 26.19 -5.15
N SER A 131 -17.90 25.57 -6.29
CA SER A 131 -18.29 26.26 -7.52
C SER A 131 -19.79 26.51 -7.67
N THR A 132 -20.14 27.55 -8.44
CA THR A 132 -21.52 27.79 -8.85
C THR A 132 -21.94 26.87 -10.00
N SER A 133 -23.26 26.69 -10.18
CA SER A 133 -23.82 25.91 -11.29
C SER A 133 -23.33 26.38 -12.67
N THR A 134 -23.13 27.69 -12.88
CA THR A 134 -22.59 28.24 -14.15
C THR A 134 -21.14 27.81 -14.39
N GLN A 135 -20.27 27.94 -13.40
CA GLN A 135 -18.86 27.51 -13.49
C GLN A 135 -18.76 26.00 -13.71
N LEU A 136 -19.58 25.21 -13.00
CA LEU A 136 -19.64 23.76 -13.20
C LEU A 136 -20.05 23.42 -14.64
N LYS A 137 -21.06 24.09 -15.22
CA LYS A 137 -21.44 23.89 -16.63
C LYS A 137 -20.32 24.23 -17.61
N GLN A 138 -19.56 25.29 -17.36
CA GLN A 138 -18.42 25.69 -18.21
C GLN A 138 -17.32 24.62 -18.23
N VAL A 139 -16.88 24.11 -17.06
CA VAL A 139 -15.88 23.02 -17.02
C VAL A 139 -16.43 21.73 -17.63
N PHE A 140 -17.71 21.43 -17.39
CA PHE A 140 -18.36 20.25 -17.96
C PHE A 140 -18.42 20.30 -19.49
N GLN A 141 -18.61 21.48 -20.08
CA GLN A 141 -18.48 21.70 -21.53
C GLN A 141 -17.03 21.62 -22.01
N ALA A 142 -16.06 22.15 -21.25
CA ALA A 142 -14.64 22.05 -21.57
C ALA A 142 -14.11 20.59 -21.56
N PHE A 143 -14.72 19.72 -20.75
CA PHE A 143 -14.38 18.30 -20.62
C PHE A 143 -15.06 17.39 -21.65
N SER A 144 -15.92 17.92 -22.54
CA SER A 144 -16.66 17.12 -23.53
C SER A 144 -15.71 16.23 -24.37
N GLY A 145 -16.05 14.95 -24.45
CA GLY A 145 -15.32 13.92 -25.21
C GLY A 145 -14.01 13.43 -24.60
N LYS A 146 -13.63 13.86 -23.38
CA LYS A 146 -12.26 13.68 -22.84
C LYS A 146 -12.28 13.28 -21.36
N PHE A 147 -11.91 12.03 -21.07
CA PHE A 147 -12.04 11.44 -19.74
C PHE A 147 -10.66 11.18 -19.12
N ALA A 148 -10.27 12.02 -18.17
CA ALA A 148 -9.02 11.86 -17.42
C ALA A 148 -9.18 12.33 -15.96
N SER A 149 -8.59 11.56 -15.04
CA SER A 149 -8.38 11.88 -13.61
C SER A 149 -9.61 11.97 -12.68
N HIS A 150 -9.31 12.05 -11.39
CA HIS A 150 -10.23 12.34 -10.28
C HIS A 150 -10.93 13.71 -10.39
N CYS A 151 -10.48 14.62 -11.27
CA CYS A 151 -11.20 15.85 -11.57
C CYS A 151 -12.57 15.56 -12.21
N CYS A 152 -12.68 14.56 -13.10
CA CYS A 152 -13.96 14.11 -13.65
C CYS A 152 -14.88 13.56 -12.55
N GLU A 153 -14.34 12.75 -11.64
CA GLU A 153 -15.09 12.18 -10.50
C GLU A 153 -15.69 13.26 -9.61
N THR A 154 -14.89 14.29 -9.29
CA THR A 154 -15.33 15.43 -8.48
C THR A 154 -16.33 16.31 -9.23
N LEU A 155 -16.06 16.63 -10.50
CA LEU A 155 -16.97 17.40 -11.36
C LEU A 155 -18.35 16.75 -11.47
N PHE A 156 -18.40 15.45 -11.78
CA PHE A 156 -19.66 14.71 -11.88
C PHE A 156 -20.39 14.64 -10.54
N THR A 157 -19.68 14.45 -9.43
CA THR A 157 -20.28 14.44 -8.08
C THR A 157 -20.92 15.79 -7.73
N CYS A 158 -20.24 16.91 -8.00
CA CYS A 158 -20.76 18.26 -7.76
C CYS A 158 -21.94 18.60 -8.71
N ALA A 159 -21.80 18.34 -10.01
CA ALA A 159 -22.84 18.59 -11.00
C ALA A 159 -24.13 17.78 -10.74
N ALA A 160 -24.00 16.55 -10.21
CA ALA A 160 -25.13 15.67 -9.90
C ALA A 160 -26.06 16.17 -8.78
N ALA A 161 -25.62 17.12 -7.95
CA ALA A 161 -26.48 17.82 -7.00
C ALA A 161 -27.41 18.82 -7.72
N HIS A 162 -26.84 19.64 -8.62
CA HIS A 162 -27.60 20.66 -9.36
C HIS A 162 -28.63 20.07 -10.34
N VAL A 163 -28.43 18.87 -10.88
CA VAL A 163 -29.49 18.16 -11.64
C VAL A 163 -30.76 17.97 -10.79
N SER A 164 -30.59 17.60 -9.52
CA SER A 164 -31.68 17.46 -8.54
C SER A 164 -32.22 18.81 -8.02
N GLU A 165 -31.63 19.95 -8.40
CA GLU A 165 -32.13 21.30 -8.12
C GLU A 165 -32.86 21.91 -9.33
N GLU A 166 -32.32 21.76 -10.54
CA GLU A 166 -33.02 22.14 -11.79
C GLU A 166 -34.39 21.44 -11.85
N LEU A 167 -34.46 20.16 -11.44
CA LEU A 167 -35.69 19.38 -11.25
C LEU A 167 -36.71 19.97 -10.27
N LYS A 168 -36.28 20.71 -9.25
CA LYS A 168 -37.16 21.26 -8.20
C LYS A 168 -37.80 22.59 -8.58
N GLY A 169 -37.37 23.19 -9.69
CA GLY A 169 -38.05 24.36 -10.27
C GLY A 169 -37.58 25.70 -9.74
N LYS A 170 -36.35 26.09 -10.09
CA LYS A 170 -36.01 27.49 -10.40
C LYS A 170 -35.25 27.55 -11.71
N ARG A 171 -35.94 27.85 -12.82
CA ARG A 171 -35.26 28.42 -13.99
C ARG A 171 -34.76 29.81 -13.59
N ALA A 172 -33.46 30.01 -13.60
CA ALA A 172 -32.88 31.34 -13.42
C ALA A 172 -33.05 32.11 -14.74
N GLU A 173 -34.10 32.95 -14.81
CA GLU A 173 -34.24 33.96 -15.86
C GLU A 173 -33.25 35.11 -15.57
N SER A 174 -31.97 34.87 -15.87
CA SER A 174 -30.88 35.83 -15.70
C SER A 174 -30.21 36.12 -17.05
N GLN A 175 -30.78 37.10 -17.76
CA GLN A 175 -30.17 37.91 -18.84
C GLN A 175 -28.94 37.29 -19.55
N ALA A 176 -29.19 36.37 -20.49
CA ALA A 176 -28.19 35.96 -21.48
C ALA A 176 -28.22 36.91 -22.68
N GLY A 177 -27.07 37.04 -23.37
CA GLY A 177 -26.99 37.73 -24.66
C GLY A 177 -27.70 36.95 -25.78
N VAL A 178 -27.85 37.57 -26.95
CA VAL A 178 -28.65 37.02 -28.07
C VAL A 178 -28.05 35.72 -28.67
N ASP A 179 -26.79 35.41 -28.39
CA ASP A 179 -26.06 34.27 -28.95
C ASP A 179 -25.76 33.11 -27.96
N ASP A 180 -26.13 33.24 -26.67
CA ASP A 180 -25.77 32.25 -25.63
C ASP A 180 -26.74 31.04 -25.57
N VAL A 181 -26.25 29.85 -25.91
CA VAL A 181 -27.03 28.60 -25.89
C VAL A 181 -27.10 28.02 -24.47
N TYR A 182 -28.20 28.25 -23.76
CA TYR A 182 -28.41 27.70 -22.41
C TYR A 182 -28.57 26.17 -22.42
N VAL A 183 -27.59 25.45 -21.86
CA VAL A 183 -27.64 23.99 -21.68
C VAL A 183 -28.03 23.64 -20.23
N SER A 184 -28.94 22.68 -20.05
CA SER A 184 -29.27 22.11 -18.73
C SER A 184 -28.17 21.16 -18.25
N MET A 185 -28.03 20.99 -16.94
CA MET A 185 -27.08 20.03 -16.38
C MET A 185 -27.49 18.59 -16.77
N GLU A 186 -28.79 18.33 -16.89
CA GLU A 186 -29.35 17.10 -17.46
C GLU A 186 -28.78 16.78 -18.86
N ASN A 187 -28.80 17.74 -19.79
CA ASN A 187 -28.34 17.50 -21.16
C ASN A 187 -26.83 17.26 -21.25
N LEU A 188 -26.02 17.89 -20.39
CA LEU A 188 -24.57 17.70 -20.36
C LEU A 188 -24.21 16.24 -19.97
N PHE A 189 -24.87 15.69 -18.94
CA PHE A 189 -24.71 14.28 -18.57
C PHE A 189 -25.17 13.31 -19.68
N LEU A 190 -26.22 13.65 -20.44
CA LEU A 190 -26.67 12.83 -21.57
C LEU A 190 -25.67 12.88 -22.75
N HIS A 191 -25.08 14.04 -23.02
CA HIS A 191 -23.99 14.19 -24.02
C HIS A 191 -22.77 13.36 -23.64
N THR A 192 -22.42 13.34 -22.35
CA THR A 192 -21.32 12.53 -21.80
C THR A 192 -21.48 11.05 -22.12
N ILE A 193 -22.68 10.49 -21.97
CA ILE A 193 -22.92 9.08 -22.38
C ILE A 193 -22.75 8.92 -23.88
N ALA A 194 -23.31 9.82 -24.69
CA ALA A 194 -23.26 9.74 -26.15
C ALA A 194 -21.82 9.74 -26.71
N GLU A 195 -20.90 10.44 -26.04
CA GLU A 195 -19.47 10.44 -26.36
C GLU A 195 -18.73 9.16 -25.92
N LEU A 196 -19.23 8.46 -24.90
CA LEU A 196 -18.66 7.19 -24.43
C LEU A 196 -19.12 5.98 -25.25
N GLU A 197 -20.14 6.11 -26.09
CA GLU A 197 -20.70 5.01 -26.89
C GLU A 197 -19.61 4.32 -27.74
N GLY A 198 -19.65 2.99 -27.79
CA GLY A 198 -18.63 2.16 -28.43
C GLY A 198 -17.36 1.94 -27.62
N ASN A 199 -17.05 2.77 -26.62
CA ASN A 199 -15.81 2.69 -25.83
C ASN A 199 -15.99 2.03 -24.44
N ILE A 200 -17.24 1.83 -23.98
CA ILE A 200 -17.56 1.43 -22.60
C ILE A 200 -16.83 0.15 -22.15
N GLY A 201 -16.60 -0.82 -23.04
CA GLY A 201 -15.84 -2.04 -22.75
C GLY A 201 -14.41 -1.78 -22.24
N PHE A 202 -13.71 -0.80 -22.83
CA PHE A 202 -12.38 -0.36 -22.39
C PHE A 202 -12.43 0.41 -21.05
N LEU A 203 -13.48 1.21 -20.83
CA LEU A 203 -13.65 1.97 -19.58
C LEU A 203 -13.86 1.06 -18.35
N LEU A 204 -14.30 -0.19 -18.54
CA LEU A 204 -14.48 -1.16 -17.46
C LEU A 204 -13.14 -1.67 -16.91
N THR A 205 -12.13 -1.84 -17.76
CA THR A 205 -10.81 -2.39 -17.38
C THR A 205 -9.79 -1.29 -17.06
N ASP A 206 -9.90 -0.09 -17.63
CA ASP A 206 -8.96 1.00 -17.32
C ASP A 206 -8.98 1.43 -15.85
N ARG A 207 -7.77 1.76 -15.34
CA ARG A 207 -7.50 2.10 -13.95
C ARG A 207 -8.21 3.36 -13.46
N TYR A 208 -8.49 4.32 -14.34
CA TYR A 208 -9.07 5.62 -13.98
C TYR A 208 -10.49 5.78 -14.52
N ALA A 209 -10.74 5.38 -15.77
CA ALA A 209 -12.08 5.49 -16.36
C ALA A 209 -13.11 4.61 -15.66
N SER A 210 -12.73 3.45 -15.10
CA SER A 210 -13.64 2.59 -14.34
C SER A 210 -14.18 3.27 -13.06
N HIS A 211 -13.45 4.23 -12.49
CA HIS A 211 -13.93 5.04 -11.36
C HIS A 211 -15.00 6.05 -11.83
N ALA A 212 -14.71 6.80 -12.89
CA ALA A 212 -15.66 7.73 -13.49
C ALA A 212 -16.95 7.03 -13.96
N LEU A 213 -16.84 5.86 -14.59
CA LEU A 213 -17.97 5.03 -15.01
C LEU A 213 -18.84 4.56 -13.83
N ARG A 214 -18.23 4.14 -12.71
CA ARG A 214 -18.96 3.80 -11.47
C ARG A 214 -19.71 5.01 -10.90
N ILE A 215 -19.12 6.20 -10.95
CA ILE A 215 -19.79 7.44 -10.51
C ILE A 215 -20.97 7.78 -11.43
N LEU A 216 -20.81 7.68 -12.76
CA LEU A 216 -21.92 7.87 -13.70
C LEU A 216 -23.08 6.90 -13.41
N LEU A 217 -22.80 5.61 -13.20
CA LEU A 217 -23.82 4.61 -12.84
C LEU A 217 -24.57 4.97 -11.53
N LEU A 218 -23.89 5.47 -10.50
CA LEU A 218 -24.51 5.98 -9.25
C LEU A 218 -25.31 7.28 -9.48
N ILE A 219 -24.86 8.13 -10.40
CA ILE A 219 -25.53 9.37 -10.78
C ILE A 219 -26.86 9.07 -11.48
N PHE A 220 -26.86 8.24 -12.52
CA PHE A 220 -28.06 7.94 -13.31
C PHE A 220 -29.07 7.08 -12.55
N SER A 221 -28.63 6.19 -11.65
CA SER A 221 -29.51 5.40 -10.76
C SER A 221 -30.06 6.17 -9.55
N GLY A 222 -29.66 7.43 -9.33
CA GLY A 222 -30.13 8.23 -8.20
C GLY A 222 -29.69 7.71 -6.83
N GLN A 223 -28.65 6.88 -6.77
CA GLN A 223 -28.09 6.37 -5.51
C GLN A 223 -27.20 7.42 -4.83
N ALA A 224 -26.78 7.13 -3.60
CA ALA A 224 -25.92 8.02 -2.80
C ALA A 224 -24.48 8.00 -3.35
N ILE A 225 -23.90 9.18 -3.55
CA ILE A 225 -22.55 9.35 -4.12
C ILE A 225 -21.57 9.52 -2.96
N SER A 226 -21.28 8.43 -2.26
CA SER A 226 -20.39 8.40 -1.10
C SER A 226 -19.02 7.86 -1.48
N THR A 227 -17.95 8.57 -1.08
CA THR A 227 -16.57 8.12 -1.29
C THR A 227 -16.26 6.82 -0.55
N ASP A 228 -16.91 6.55 0.58
CA ASP A 228 -16.75 5.28 1.30
C ASP A 228 -17.53 4.14 0.62
N SER A 229 -18.61 4.42 -0.13
CA SER A 229 -19.24 3.44 -1.04
C SER A 229 -18.37 3.08 -2.24
N MET A 230 -17.37 3.90 -2.56
CA MET A 230 -16.39 3.63 -3.63
C MET A 230 -15.17 2.86 -3.08
N LYS A 231 -14.76 3.14 -1.83
CA LYS A 231 -13.69 2.41 -1.14
C LYS A 231 -14.10 0.98 -0.74
N THR A 232 -15.35 0.76 -0.33
CA THR A 232 -15.85 -0.59 0.04
C THR A 232 -15.95 -1.56 -1.15
N LEU A 233 -15.71 -1.10 -2.38
CA LEU A 233 -15.59 -1.95 -3.57
C LEU A 233 -14.13 -2.29 -3.94
N LEU A 234 -13.13 -1.73 -3.27
CA LEU A 234 -11.69 -1.89 -3.57
C LEU A 234 -10.84 -2.25 -2.33
N GLY A 235 -11.46 -2.64 -1.23
CA GLY A 235 -10.76 -3.15 -0.07
C GLY A 235 -11.70 -3.79 0.96
N SER A 236 -11.18 -4.77 1.70
CA SER A 236 -11.89 -5.42 2.82
C SER A 236 -12.52 -4.39 3.78
N LYS A 237 -13.63 -4.78 4.43
CA LYS A 237 -14.59 -3.95 5.21
C LYS A 237 -14.00 -3.17 6.42
N ARG A 238 -12.98 -2.34 6.19
CA ARG A 238 -12.46 -1.36 7.14
C ARG A 238 -13.48 -0.23 7.27
N LYS A 239 -14.28 -0.30 8.34
CA LYS A 239 -15.21 0.73 8.84
C LYS A 239 -16.60 0.78 8.19
N GLU A 240 -17.33 -0.34 8.23
CA GLU A 240 -18.80 -0.28 8.32
C GLU A 240 -19.27 -0.41 9.78
N GLY A 241 -20.31 0.34 10.15
CA GLY A 241 -20.99 0.17 11.45
C GLY A 241 -20.71 1.24 12.50
N HIS A 242 -21.17 2.48 12.26
CA HIS A 242 -21.95 3.25 13.25
C HIS A 242 -22.82 4.29 12.52
N SER A 243 -24.04 4.53 13.02
CA SER A 243 -24.97 5.50 12.41
C SER A 243 -24.76 6.89 13.01
N ASP A 244 -24.14 7.81 12.28
CA ASP A 244 -23.90 9.16 12.79
C ASP A 244 -25.20 9.94 13.03
N LYS A 245 -25.37 10.37 14.29
CA LYS A 245 -26.50 11.19 14.76
C LYS A 245 -26.07 12.33 15.72
N SER A 246 -24.91 12.94 15.48
CA SER A 246 -24.63 14.33 15.89
C SER A 246 -23.34 14.84 15.21
N GLY A 247 -23.19 16.11 14.80
CA GLY A 247 -24.21 17.16 14.79
C GLY A 247 -23.62 18.55 14.48
N SER A 248 -24.02 19.13 13.33
CA SER A 248 -23.82 20.53 12.93
C SER A 248 -22.38 21.09 12.90
N ARG A 249 -21.75 20.99 11.72
CA ARG A 249 -21.20 22.20 11.06
C ARG A 249 -22.14 22.54 9.89
N THR A 250 -22.27 23.81 9.56
CA THR A 250 -23.25 24.30 8.56
C THR A 250 -22.70 24.18 7.14
N GLY A 251 -22.85 22.99 6.56
CA GLY A 251 -22.73 22.70 5.13
C GLY A 251 -23.61 21.48 4.82
N GLU A 252 -24.42 21.53 3.76
CA GLU A 252 -25.44 20.49 3.52
C GLU A 252 -24.84 19.24 2.86
N ASP A 253 -24.64 18.20 3.66
CA ASP A 253 -24.10 16.90 3.22
C ASP A 253 -25.16 16.07 2.46
N SER A 254 -25.50 16.59 1.26
CA SER A 254 -26.53 16.10 0.34
C SER A 254 -26.14 14.81 -0.40
N THR A 255 -24.87 14.42 -0.32
CA THR A 255 -24.25 13.26 -0.97
C THR A 255 -24.77 11.91 -0.45
N SER A 256 -25.19 11.87 0.82
CA SER A 256 -25.43 10.67 1.63
C SER A 256 -26.80 10.00 1.45
N LYS A 257 -27.66 10.54 0.57
CA LYS A 257 -29.06 10.09 0.39
C LYS A 257 -29.38 9.87 -1.08
N SER A 258 -30.38 9.03 -1.36
CA SER A 258 -30.89 8.84 -2.72
C SER A 258 -31.47 10.16 -3.26
N ARG A 259 -31.15 10.45 -4.52
CA ARG A 259 -31.38 11.74 -5.19
C ARG A 259 -32.50 11.60 -6.23
N PRO A 260 -33.42 12.57 -6.36
CA PRO A 260 -34.37 12.58 -7.46
C PRO A 260 -33.63 12.86 -8.78
N VAL A 261 -33.80 11.97 -9.77
CA VAL A 261 -33.17 12.07 -11.10
C VAL A 261 -34.22 12.23 -12.21
N PRO A 262 -33.88 12.83 -13.36
CA PRO A 262 -34.81 13.00 -14.48
C PRO A 262 -35.23 11.66 -15.10
N LYS A 263 -36.35 11.62 -15.82
CA LYS A 263 -36.79 10.39 -16.52
C LYS A 263 -35.85 9.97 -17.65
N SER A 264 -35.13 10.92 -18.24
CA SER A 264 -34.08 10.65 -19.24
C SER A 264 -32.95 9.81 -18.65
N PHE A 265 -32.56 10.06 -17.39
CA PHE A 265 -31.49 9.35 -16.70
C PHE A 265 -31.80 7.86 -16.51
N SER A 266 -33.07 7.46 -16.36
CA SER A 266 -33.47 6.04 -16.32
C SER A 266 -33.22 5.31 -17.65
N ALA A 267 -33.46 5.98 -18.78
CA ALA A 267 -33.20 5.42 -20.11
C ALA A 267 -31.70 5.44 -20.45
N ALA A 268 -31.00 6.48 -20.00
CA ALA A 268 -29.55 6.62 -20.14
C ALA A 268 -28.80 5.54 -19.32
N LEU A 269 -29.26 5.25 -18.09
CA LEU A 269 -28.79 4.14 -17.27
C LEU A 269 -29.00 2.79 -17.96
N GLU A 270 -30.20 2.56 -18.51
CA GLU A 270 -30.53 1.30 -19.17
C GLU A 270 -29.64 1.06 -20.39
N LYS A 271 -29.42 2.10 -21.21
CA LYS A 271 -28.48 2.04 -22.33
C LYS A 271 -27.06 1.77 -21.84
N LEU A 272 -26.54 2.59 -20.91
CA LEU A 272 -25.18 2.46 -20.37
C LEU A 272 -24.92 1.07 -19.78
N MET A 273 -25.88 0.48 -19.07
CA MET A 273 -25.78 -0.88 -18.53
C MET A 273 -25.78 -1.95 -19.62
N ASN A 274 -26.67 -1.85 -20.61
CA ASN A 274 -26.72 -2.80 -21.72
C ASN A 274 -25.42 -2.74 -22.56
N ASP A 275 -24.94 -1.54 -22.87
CA ASP A 275 -23.73 -1.30 -23.65
C ASP A 275 -22.46 -1.71 -22.86
N SER A 276 -22.49 -1.69 -21.53
CA SER A 276 -21.41 -2.21 -20.66
C SER A 276 -21.22 -3.74 -20.76
N VAL A 277 -22.22 -4.49 -21.21
CA VAL A 277 -22.13 -5.96 -21.39
C VAL A 277 -22.38 -6.40 -22.83
N ALA A 278 -22.47 -5.45 -23.77
CA ALA A 278 -22.73 -5.73 -25.17
C ALA A 278 -21.52 -6.40 -25.85
N GLY A 279 -21.76 -7.59 -26.42
CA GLY A 279 -20.73 -8.38 -27.11
C GLY A 279 -19.86 -9.24 -26.19
N LEU A 280 -20.05 -9.17 -24.86
CA LEU A 280 -19.47 -10.14 -23.94
C LEU A 280 -20.29 -11.43 -23.97
N ASP A 281 -19.61 -12.55 -24.20
CA ASP A 281 -20.12 -13.89 -23.94
C ASP A 281 -19.94 -14.24 -22.45
N THR A 282 -20.47 -15.40 -22.05
CA THR A 282 -20.37 -15.93 -20.68
C THR A 282 -18.94 -15.93 -20.17
N ASP A 283 -17.97 -16.36 -20.99
CA ASP A 283 -16.59 -16.55 -20.55
C ASP A 283 -15.85 -15.23 -20.39
N LYS A 284 -16.03 -14.27 -21.32
CA LYS A 284 -15.49 -12.90 -21.16
C LYS A 284 -16.10 -12.18 -19.97
N LEU A 285 -17.42 -12.31 -19.74
CA LEU A 285 -18.07 -11.71 -18.58
C LEU A 285 -17.62 -12.36 -17.26
N ARG A 286 -17.35 -13.67 -17.26
CA ARG A 286 -16.71 -14.39 -16.13
C ARG A 286 -15.27 -13.94 -15.92
N GLY A 287 -14.50 -13.63 -16.97
CA GLY A 287 -13.15 -13.06 -16.86
C GLY A 287 -13.10 -11.71 -16.14
N LEU A 288 -14.12 -10.86 -16.31
CA LEU A 288 -14.25 -9.61 -15.55
C LEU A 288 -14.52 -9.80 -14.04
N ALA A 289 -14.81 -11.03 -13.58
CA ALA A 289 -15.13 -11.31 -12.18
C ALA A 289 -13.89 -11.41 -11.26
N THR A 290 -12.70 -11.67 -11.80
CA THR A 290 -11.43 -11.65 -11.05
C THR A 290 -10.56 -10.42 -11.38
N HIS A 291 -10.77 -9.78 -12.54
CA HIS A 291 -10.01 -8.60 -12.97
C HIS A 291 -10.17 -7.40 -12.00
N PRO A 292 -9.10 -6.93 -11.32
CA PRO A 292 -9.19 -5.99 -10.20
C PRO A 292 -9.92 -4.67 -10.44
N MET A 293 -9.84 -4.08 -11.65
CA MET A 293 -10.54 -2.81 -11.98
C MET A 293 -12.00 -3.00 -12.44
N ALA A 294 -12.31 -4.15 -13.06
CA ALA A 294 -13.60 -4.41 -13.69
C ALA A 294 -14.59 -5.05 -12.72
N ASN A 295 -14.14 -5.96 -11.84
CA ASN A 295 -14.97 -6.56 -10.78
C ASN A 295 -15.72 -5.51 -9.94
N PRO A 296 -15.10 -4.42 -9.44
CA PRO A 296 -15.80 -3.35 -8.73
C PRO A 296 -16.95 -2.71 -9.53
N THR A 297 -16.83 -2.65 -10.85
CA THR A 297 -17.87 -2.09 -11.73
C THR A 297 -18.94 -3.13 -12.06
N LEU A 298 -18.55 -4.40 -12.26
CA LEU A 298 -19.47 -5.53 -12.42
C LEU A 298 -20.33 -5.76 -11.17
N GLN A 299 -19.75 -5.63 -9.97
CA GLN A 299 -20.46 -5.60 -8.69
C GLN A 299 -21.55 -4.51 -8.67
N LEU A 300 -21.23 -3.30 -9.14
CA LEU A 300 -22.17 -2.19 -9.18
C LEU A 300 -23.28 -2.42 -10.22
N LEU A 301 -22.93 -2.85 -11.43
CA LEU A 301 -23.89 -3.17 -12.49
C LEU A 301 -24.90 -4.23 -12.04
N LEU A 302 -24.43 -5.33 -11.45
CA LEU A 302 -25.27 -6.38 -10.88
C LEU A 302 -26.16 -5.85 -9.73
N THR A 303 -25.61 -4.98 -8.88
CA THR A 303 -26.35 -4.37 -7.77
C THR A 303 -27.46 -3.47 -8.29
N ILE A 304 -27.21 -2.63 -9.30
CA ILE A 304 -28.22 -1.76 -9.93
C ILE A 304 -29.28 -2.60 -10.65
N GLU A 305 -28.91 -3.64 -11.42
CA GLU A 305 -29.84 -4.55 -12.08
C GLU A 305 -30.89 -5.10 -11.09
N LEU A 306 -30.41 -5.62 -9.96
CA LEU A 306 -31.24 -6.35 -9.00
C LEU A 306 -31.97 -5.45 -7.98
N THR A 307 -31.58 -4.17 -7.85
CA THR A 307 -32.20 -3.21 -6.91
C THR A 307 -33.01 -2.09 -7.57
N TYR A 308 -32.53 -1.50 -8.69
CA TYR A 308 -33.21 -0.39 -9.37
C TYR A 308 -34.34 -0.90 -10.27
N TYR A 309 -34.03 -1.83 -11.18
CA TYR A 309 -35.04 -2.53 -12.01
C TYR A 309 -35.70 -3.69 -11.26
N GLY A 310 -35.06 -4.15 -10.18
CA GLY A 310 -35.61 -5.11 -9.23
C GLY A 310 -35.47 -6.57 -9.66
N LYS A 311 -35.75 -7.47 -8.70
CA LYS A 311 -35.46 -8.91 -8.76
C LYS A 311 -36.30 -9.73 -9.78
N GLN A 312 -36.92 -9.07 -10.74
CA GLN A 312 -37.50 -9.71 -11.94
C GLN A 312 -36.51 -9.63 -13.12
N ARG A 313 -35.75 -8.52 -13.27
CA ARG A 313 -34.77 -8.35 -14.36
C ARG A 313 -33.72 -9.45 -14.36
N GLY A 314 -33.16 -9.76 -13.18
CA GLY A 314 -32.28 -10.92 -12.94
C GLY A 314 -32.89 -12.32 -13.11
N LYS A 315 -33.97 -12.46 -13.88
CA LYS A 315 -34.50 -13.72 -14.42
C LYS A 315 -34.50 -13.76 -15.95
N GLU A 316 -34.38 -12.59 -16.59
CA GLU A 316 -34.36 -12.45 -18.04
C GLU A 316 -33.09 -13.10 -18.59
N GLU A 317 -33.20 -13.75 -19.74
CA GLU A 317 -32.13 -14.53 -20.39
C GLU A 317 -30.87 -13.70 -20.67
N LYS A 318 -31.03 -12.38 -20.81
CA LYS A 318 -29.94 -11.41 -21.06
C LYS A 318 -29.50 -10.61 -19.83
N SER A 319 -29.97 -10.97 -18.64
CA SER A 319 -29.58 -10.29 -17.40
C SER A 319 -28.15 -10.66 -16.99
N ILE A 320 -27.44 -9.73 -16.34
CA ILE A 320 -26.05 -9.92 -15.90
C ILE A 320 -25.96 -11.12 -14.95
N LEU A 321 -26.94 -11.28 -14.05
CA LEU A 321 -27.02 -12.45 -13.18
C LEU A 321 -27.14 -13.77 -13.97
N ARG A 322 -27.88 -13.80 -15.09
CA ARG A 322 -28.05 -15.00 -15.92
C ARG A 322 -26.89 -15.25 -16.88
N THR A 323 -26.23 -14.22 -17.39
CA THR A 323 -25.03 -14.42 -18.22
C THR A 323 -23.87 -14.95 -17.39
N LEU A 324 -23.74 -14.53 -16.12
CA LEU A 324 -22.77 -15.12 -15.18
C LEU A 324 -23.15 -16.55 -14.74
N LEU A 325 -24.43 -16.75 -14.38
CA LEU A 325 -24.98 -17.99 -13.82
C LEU A 325 -26.20 -18.49 -14.64
N PRO A 326 -25.98 -19.07 -15.83
CA PRO A 326 -27.06 -19.48 -16.75
C PRO A 326 -27.91 -20.64 -16.20
N ASP A 327 -27.35 -21.48 -15.34
CA ASP A 327 -27.98 -22.74 -14.92
C ASP A 327 -29.30 -22.54 -14.12
N ASP A 328 -30.34 -23.26 -14.51
CA ASP A 328 -31.58 -23.43 -13.73
C ASP A 328 -32.20 -24.82 -13.99
N PRO A 329 -32.26 -25.73 -13.00
CA PRO A 329 -31.82 -25.55 -11.61
C PRO A 329 -30.30 -25.54 -11.47
N PHE A 330 -29.79 -24.66 -10.61
CA PHE A 330 -28.39 -24.69 -10.16
C PHE A 330 -28.13 -25.96 -9.32
N THR A 331 -27.23 -26.83 -9.76
CA THR A 331 -26.76 -28.02 -9.02
C THR A 331 -25.24 -27.94 -8.78
N ALA A 332 -24.69 -28.79 -7.91
CA ALA A 332 -23.27 -28.76 -7.55
C ALA A 332 -22.31 -29.16 -8.70
N GLU A 333 -22.84 -29.67 -9.81
CA GLU A 333 -22.11 -30.26 -10.94
C GLU A 333 -22.03 -29.34 -12.17
N THR A 334 -22.70 -28.18 -12.15
CA THR A 334 -22.78 -27.29 -13.32
C THR A 334 -21.59 -26.32 -13.42
N GLU A 335 -21.40 -25.73 -14.60
CA GLU A 335 -20.37 -24.71 -14.81
C GLU A 335 -20.55 -23.48 -13.89
N SER A 336 -21.79 -23.06 -13.61
CA SER A 336 -22.05 -21.96 -12.67
C SER A 336 -21.63 -22.32 -11.24
N ALA A 337 -21.69 -23.60 -10.85
CA ALA A 337 -21.18 -24.09 -9.58
C ALA A 337 -19.65 -24.15 -9.56
N ALA A 338 -19.01 -24.59 -10.64
CA ALA A 338 -17.55 -24.53 -10.78
C ALA A 338 -17.03 -23.08 -10.70
N PHE A 339 -17.67 -22.15 -11.43
CA PHE A 339 -17.34 -20.73 -11.43
C PHE A 339 -17.51 -20.07 -10.05
N ILE A 340 -18.64 -20.26 -9.36
CA ILE A 340 -18.77 -19.75 -7.98
C ILE A 340 -17.74 -20.41 -7.05
N SER A 341 -17.40 -21.69 -7.25
CA SER A 341 -16.41 -22.37 -6.43
C SER A 341 -14.97 -21.86 -6.63
N SER A 342 -14.63 -21.26 -7.78
CA SER A 342 -13.34 -20.57 -7.96
C SER A 342 -13.36 -19.18 -7.30
N LEU A 343 -14.44 -18.41 -7.47
CA LEU A 343 -14.54 -17.06 -6.91
C LEU A 343 -14.61 -17.02 -5.37
N VAL A 344 -15.17 -18.04 -4.70
CA VAL A 344 -15.35 -18.04 -3.23
C VAL A 344 -14.02 -17.97 -2.46
N TYR A 345 -12.92 -18.44 -3.05
CA TYR A 345 -11.58 -18.39 -2.46
C TYR A 345 -10.69 -17.28 -3.02
N ASP A 346 -11.08 -16.63 -4.13
CA ASP A 346 -10.32 -15.52 -4.70
C ASP A 346 -10.63 -14.19 -3.99
N SER A 347 -9.58 -13.41 -3.75
CA SER A 347 -9.62 -12.15 -3.00
C SER A 347 -10.39 -11.01 -3.68
N VAL A 348 -10.62 -11.10 -5.00
CA VAL A 348 -11.40 -10.13 -5.78
C VAL A 348 -12.78 -10.72 -6.10
N GLY A 349 -12.81 -11.97 -6.56
CA GLY A 349 -14.01 -12.72 -6.89
C GLY A 349 -14.99 -12.89 -5.73
N SER A 350 -14.51 -13.06 -4.49
CA SER A 350 -15.37 -13.28 -3.32
C SER A 350 -16.35 -12.14 -3.10
N HIS A 351 -15.95 -10.90 -3.39
CA HIS A 351 -16.80 -9.72 -3.26
C HIS A 351 -17.94 -9.70 -4.30
N LEU A 352 -17.73 -10.23 -5.52
CA LEU A 352 -18.84 -10.43 -6.47
C LEU A 352 -19.81 -11.50 -5.97
N VAL A 353 -19.30 -12.58 -5.36
CA VAL A 353 -20.13 -13.62 -4.74
C VAL A 353 -20.96 -13.03 -3.58
N GLU A 354 -20.38 -12.17 -2.74
CA GLU A 354 -21.14 -11.43 -1.72
C GLU A 354 -22.31 -10.62 -2.34
N LYS A 355 -22.10 -9.92 -3.47
CA LYS A 355 -23.17 -9.16 -4.14
C LYS A 355 -24.25 -10.05 -4.78
N ILE A 356 -23.87 -11.17 -5.38
CA ILE A 356 -24.81 -12.21 -5.86
C ILE A 356 -25.67 -12.71 -4.69
N ILE A 357 -25.06 -12.98 -3.53
CA ILE A 357 -25.75 -13.45 -2.33
C ILE A 357 -26.61 -12.35 -1.70
N GLN A 358 -26.21 -11.08 -1.69
CA GLN A 358 -27.03 -9.97 -1.16
C GLN A 358 -28.27 -9.71 -2.03
N HIS A 359 -28.11 -9.62 -3.36
CA HIS A 359 -29.11 -9.00 -4.22
C HIS A 359 -29.98 -9.97 -5.04
N SER A 360 -29.56 -11.22 -5.29
CA SER A 360 -30.28 -12.16 -6.18
C SER A 360 -31.76 -12.45 -5.83
N PRO A 361 -32.58 -12.97 -6.77
CA PRO A 361 -33.98 -13.34 -6.52
C PRO A 361 -34.17 -14.39 -5.40
N ALA A 362 -35.28 -14.33 -4.66
CA ALA A 362 -35.48 -15.18 -3.47
C ALA A 362 -35.56 -16.68 -3.77
N LYS A 363 -36.14 -17.10 -4.91
CA LYS A 363 -36.16 -18.51 -5.33
C LYS A 363 -34.75 -19.00 -5.72
N PHE A 364 -34.04 -18.22 -6.54
CA PHE A 364 -32.67 -18.51 -6.97
C PHE A 364 -31.74 -18.68 -5.76
N TRP A 365 -31.79 -17.74 -4.81
CA TRP A 365 -31.06 -17.82 -3.55
C TRP A 365 -31.34 -19.10 -2.76
N LYS A 366 -32.61 -19.52 -2.62
CA LYS A 366 -32.92 -20.77 -1.91
C LYS A 366 -32.35 -22.01 -2.61
N SER A 367 -32.30 -22.02 -3.94
CA SER A 367 -31.66 -23.09 -4.71
C SER A 367 -30.14 -23.08 -4.54
N LEU A 368 -29.51 -21.91 -4.70
CA LEU A 368 -28.07 -21.69 -4.58
C LEU A 368 -27.55 -21.99 -3.15
N TYR A 369 -28.30 -21.61 -2.12
CA TYR A 369 -27.97 -21.99 -0.74
C TYR A 369 -28.05 -23.51 -0.55
N LYS A 370 -29.23 -24.10 -0.83
CA LYS A 370 -29.50 -25.51 -0.54
C LYS A 370 -28.62 -26.48 -1.34
N ASN A 371 -28.36 -26.19 -2.61
CA ASN A 371 -27.73 -27.13 -3.54
C ASN A 371 -26.20 -26.96 -3.67
N PHE A 372 -25.60 -25.97 -2.97
CA PHE A 372 -24.18 -25.64 -3.13
C PHE A 372 -23.52 -25.09 -1.86
N PHE A 373 -24.08 -24.05 -1.23
CA PHE A 373 -23.43 -23.43 -0.07
C PHE A 373 -23.63 -24.19 1.24
N LYS A 374 -24.81 -24.81 1.44
CA LYS A 374 -25.19 -25.45 2.70
C LYS A 374 -24.15 -26.48 3.17
N ASP A 375 -23.88 -27.50 2.35
CA ASP A 375 -22.99 -28.61 2.73
C ASP A 375 -21.52 -28.19 2.80
N ARG A 376 -21.17 -27.05 2.18
CA ARG A 376 -19.82 -26.47 2.16
C ARG A 376 -19.59 -25.40 3.23
N LEU A 377 -20.62 -25.03 3.99
CA LEU A 377 -20.58 -23.89 4.93
C LEU A 377 -19.45 -24.05 5.95
N LEU A 378 -19.30 -25.25 6.53
CA LEU A 378 -18.23 -25.59 7.49
C LEU A 378 -16.82 -25.46 6.90
N GLN A 379 -16.65 -25.77 5.61
CA GLN A 379 -15.37 -25.64 4.91
C GLN A 379 -15.04 -24.16 4.67
N TYR A 380 -16.00 -23.40 4.14
CA TYR A 380 -15.82 -21.97 3.88
C TYR A 380 -15.60 -21.16 5.17
N SER A 381 -16.23 -21.53 6.29
CA SER A 381 -15.99 -20.96 7.64
C SER A 381 -14.58 -21.18 8.20
N ARG A 382 -13.72 -21.97 7.54
CA ARG A 382 -12.34 -22.26 7.97
C ARG A 382 -11.28 -21.56 7.12
N ASN A 383 -11.68 -20.79 6.10
CA ASN A 383 -10.81 -20.04 5.21
C ASN A 383 -11.06 -18.53 5.35
N GLU A 384 -10.00 -17.73 5.33
CA GLU A 384 -10.03 -16.29 5.62
C GLU A 384 -10.90 -15.49 4.62
N VAL A 385 -10.73 -15.74 3.32
CA VAL A 385 -11.49 -15.08 2.24
C VAL A 385 -12.94 -15.57 2.21
N ALA A 386 -13.13 -16.88 2.17
CA ALA A 386 -14.46 -17.50 2.07
C ALA A 386 -15.34 -17.21 3.30
N THR A 387 -14.75 -16.92 4.47
CA THR A 387 -15.48 -16.52 5.67
C THR A 387 -16.28 -15.22 5.48
N HIS A 388 -15.82 -14.29 4.64
CA HIS A 388 -16.61 -13.10 4.30
C HIS A 388 -17.88 -13.45 3.52
N VAL A 389 -17.77 -14.40 2.58
CA VAL A 389 -18.94 -14.98 1.88
C VAL A 389 -19.89 -15.63 2.90
N VAL A 390 -19.38 -16.41 3.86
CA VAL A 390 -20.21 -17.02 4.92
C VAL A 390 -20.94 -15.98 5.77
N CYS A 391 -20.30 -14.88 6.17
CA CYS A 391 -20.98 -13.82 6.92
C CYS A 391 -22.21 -13.30 6.15
N THR A 392 -22.05 -13.06 4.84
CA THR A 392 -23.13 -12.59 3.97
C THR A 392 -24.16 -13.68 3.60
N ILE A 393 -23.83 -14.97 3.74
CA ILE A 393 -24.82 -16.06 3.76
C ILE A 393 -25.71 -15.93 5.02
N LEU A 394 -25.11 -15.85 6.22
CA LEU A 394 -25.82 -15.75 7.51
C LEU A 394 -26.73 -14.51 7.59
N GLU A 395 -26.33 -13.40 6.96
CA GLU A 395 -27.14 -12.20 6.78
C GLU A 395 -28.49 -12.47 6.09
N ARG A 396 -28.57 -13.50 5.24
CA ARG A 396 -29.73 -13.78 4.38
C ARG A 396 -30.55 -15.03 4.75
N LEU A 397 -30.09 -15.86 5.70
CA LEU A 397 -30.77 -17.09 6.09
C LEU A 397 -32.16 -16.88 6.75
N GLY A 398 -32.99 -17.93 6.68
CA GLY A 398 -34.26 -18.03 7.42
C GLY A 398 -34.06 -18.22 8.92
N TYR A 399 -35.07 -18.75 9.61
CA TYR A 399 -34.91 -19.23 10.99
C TYR A 399 -34.25 -20.61 10.98
N ASP A 400 -34.88 -21.57 10.29
CA ASP A 400 -34.46 -22.98 10.29
C ASP A 400 -33.06 -23.16 9.67
N ASP A 401 -32.82 -22.53 8.51
CA ASP A 401 -31.52 -22.53 7.84
C ASP A 401 -30.40 -21.95 8.73
N LEU A 402 -30.72 -20.95 9.56
CA LEU A 402 -29.75 -20.29 10.44
C LEU A 402 -29.49 -21.10 11.72
N LEU A 403 -30.50 -21.82 12.23
CA LEU A 403 -30.33 -22.71 13.39
C LEU A 403 -29.37 -23.86 13.05
N GLU A 404 -29.53 -24.46 11.87
CA GLU A 404 -28.61 -25.49 11.35
C GLU A 404 -27.20 -24.93 11.08
N ALA A 405 -27.10 -23.73 10.50
CA ALA A 405 -25.82 -23.04 10.33
C ALA A 405 -25.15 -22.69 11.67
N HIS A 406 -25.93 -22.34 12.69
CA HIS A 406 -25.45 -22.11 14.05
C HIS A 406 -24.87 -23.39 14.66
N GLU A 407 -25.58 -24.52 14.60
CA GLU A 407 -25.10 -25.82 15.09
C GLU A 407 -23.81 -26.28 14.40
N LEU A 408 -23.68 -26.03 13.09
CA LEU A 408 -22.46 -26.33 12.33
C LEU A 408 -21.27 -25.42 12.68
N ILE A 409 -21.49 -24.13 12.92
CA ILE A 409 -20.41 -23.16 13.17
C ILE A 409 -20.01 -23.12 14.65
N LEU A 410 -20.91 -23.45 15.58
CA LEU A 410 -20.69 -23.43 17.03
C LEU A 410 -19.38 -24.11 17.48
N PRO A 411 -19.00 -25.33 17.01
CA PRO A 411 -17.76 -25.98 17.41
C PRO A 411 -16.49 -25.34 16.85
N LEU A 412 -16.59 -24.43 15.87
CA LEU A 412 -15.44 -23.70 15.33
C LEU A 412 -15.09 -22.46 16.16
N ILE A 413 -15.99 -21.98 17.02
CA ILE A 413 -15.83 -20.69 17.70
C ILE A 413 -14.51 -20.57 18.49
N PRO A 414 -14.06 -21.56 19.28
CA PRO A 414 -12.74 -21.52 19.93
C PRO A 414 -11.59 -21.31 18.94
N THR A 415 -11.55 -22.08 17.84
CA THR A 415 -10.49 -21.99 16.81
C THR A 415 -10.56 -20.68 16.01
N LEU A 416 -11.74 -20.09 15.86
CA LEU A 416 -11.91 -18.76 15.25
C LEU A 416 -11.36 -17.65 16.16
N LEU A 417 -11.57 -17.75 17.48
CA LEU A 417 -11.04 -16.81 18.47
C LEU A 417 -9.51 -16.93 18.61
N GLU A 418 -9.00 -18.16 18.62
CA GLU A 418 -7.56 -18.49 18.57
C GLU A 418 -6.87 -17.85 17.35
N LYS A 419 -7.48 -17.95 16.16
CA LYS A 419 -7.03 -17.27 14.93
C LYS A 419 -7.35 -15.77 14.87
N HIS A 420 -7.98 -15.22 15.91
CA HIS A 420 -8.44 -13.83 16.00
C HIS A 420 -9.49 -13.41 14.93
N TRP A 421 -10.15 -14.37 14.28
CA TRP A 421 -11.16 -14.19 13.24
C TRP A 421 -12.56 -13.90 13.82
N THR A 422 -12.69 -12.81 14.61
CA THR A 422 -13.92 -12.51 15.37
C THR A 422 -15.15 -12.21 14.51
N THR A 423 -14.97 -11.83 13.24
CA THR A 423 -16.03 -11.38 12.33
C THR A 423 -17.15 -12.42 12.20
N LEU A 424 -16.82 -13.71 12.00
CA LEU A 424 -17.84 -14.76 11.83
C LEU A 424 -18.64 -14.99 13.12
N THR A 425 -17.95 -15.06 14.26
CA THR A 425 -18.58 -15.18 15.59
C THR A 425 -19.50 -13.99 15.87
N ARG A 426 -19.06 -12.76 15.56
CA ARG A 426 -19.87 -11.54 15.69
C ARG A 426 -21.10 -11.59 14.79
N THR A 427 -20.95 -11.89 13.51
CA THR A 427 -22.09 -11.99 12.58
C THR A 427 -23.07 -13.06 13.05
N LEU A 428 -22.60 -14.23 13.49
CA LEU A 428 -23.49 -15.27 14.02
C LEU A 428 -24.31 -14.78 15.21
N ILE A 429 -23.67 -14.13 16.20
CA ILE A 429 -24.35 -13.51 17.36
C ILE A 429 -25.41 -12.50 16.93
N GLU A 430 -25.06 -11.57 16.04
CA GLU A 430 -25.98 -10.53 15.54
C GLU A 430 -27.14 -11.13 14.72
N ARG A 431 -26.90 -12.22 13.98
CA ARG A 431 -27.93 -12.90 13.18
C ARG A 431 -28.86 -13.78 14.02
N CYS A 432 -28.35 -14.50 15.03
CA CYS A 432 -29.17 -15.23 15.99
C CYS A 432 -30.13 -14.27 16.73
N ALA A 433 -29.63 -13.12 17.19
CA ALA A 433 -30.45 -12.10 17.85
C ALA A 433 -31.52 -11.45 16.93
N VAL A 434 -31.27 -11.37 15.61
CA VAL A 434 -32.26 -10.90 14.63
C VAL A 434 -33.30 -11.99 14.25
N ARG A 435 -33.11 -13.23 14.73
CA ARG A 435 -34.00 -14.38 14.47
C ARG A 435 -34.59 -15.00 15.74
N ASP A 436 -34.37 -14.40 16.91
CA ASP A 436 -34.76 -14.95 18.22
C ASP A 436 -34.23 -16.38 18.47
N ILE A 437 -33.05 -16.71 17.89
CA ILE A 437 -32.32 -17.96 18.17
C ILE A 437 -31.49 -17.78 19.44
N ASP A 438 -31.53 -18.77 20.33
CA ASP A 438 -30.77 -18.76 21.58
C ASP A 438 -29.25 -18.67 21.33
N THR A 439 -28.58 -17.86 22.14
CA THR A 439 -27.13 -17.64 22.09
C THR A 439 -26.40 -18.21 23.31
N GLN A 440 -27.09 -18.91 24.21
CA GLN A 440 -26.50 -19.59 25.38
C GLN A 440 -25.33 -20.50 25.00
N ALA A 441 -25.46 -21.26 23.90
CA ALA A 441 -24.40 -22.16 23.43
C ALA A 441 -23.14 -21.38 23.01
N ILE A 442 -23.31 -20.26 22.29
CA ILE A 442 -22.22 -19.34 21.93
C ILE A 442 -21.57 -18.75 23.19
N ALA A 443 -22.38 -18.36 24.18
CA ALA A 443 -21.89 -17.82 25.45
C ALA A 443 -21.01 -18.82 26.21
N VAL A 444 -21.38 -20.11 26.22
CA VAL A 444 -20.57 -21.17 26.83
C VAL A 444 -19.23 -21.36 26.11
N GLN A 445 -19.21 -21.33 24.77
CA GLN A 445 -17.95 -21.42 24.00
C GLN A 445 -17.01 -20.23 24.24
N ILE A 446 -17.57 -19.01 24.34
CA ILE A 446 -16.78 -17.79 24.61
C ILE A 446 -16.31 -17.73 26.07
N ASP A 447 -17.14 -18.14 27.02
CA ASP A 447 -16.77 -18.28 28.43
C ASP A 447 -15.58 -19.22 28.60
N GLN A 448 -15.72 -20.48 28.16
CA GLN A 448 -14.68 -21.52 28.27
C GLN A 448 -13.33 -21.11 27.67
N PHE A 449 -13.32 -20.31 26.61
CA PHE A 449 -12.09 -19.82 25.98
C PHE A 449 -11.39 -18.71 26.78
N TYR A 450 -12.13 -17.90 27.54
CA TYR A 450 -11.63 -16.70 28.23
C TYR A 450 -11.69 -16.80 29.77
N GLN A 451 -11.74 -18.00 30.35
CA GLN A 451 -11.73 -18.16 31.81
C GLN A 451 -10.41 -17.68 32.46
N ASP A 452 -10.53 -17.08 33.63
CA ASP A 452 -9.46 -16.83 34.59
C ASP A 452 -9.03 -18.14 35.28
N ASP A 453 -7.97 -18.09 36.08
CA ASP A 453 -7.45 -19.29 36.75
C ASP A 453 -8.30 -19.71 37.97
N LYS A 454 -9.53 -19.17 38.09
CA LYS A 454 -10.61 -19.57 39.02
C LYS A 454 -11.87 -20.06 38.28
N GLY A 455 -11.85 -20.10 36.94
CA GLY A 455 -12.98 -20.53 36.11
C GLY A 455 -14.04 -19.47 35.85
N MET A 456 -13.72 -18.17 35.95
CA MET A 456 -14.63 -17.05 35.66
C MET A 456 -14.21 -16.31 34.38
N PHE A 457 -15.18 -15.88 33.55
CA PHE A 457 -14.91 -15.10 32.34
C PHE A 457 -14.12 -13.80 32.59
N ASP A 458 -12.99 -13.66 31.89
CA ASP A 458 -12.09 -12.51 31.97
C ASP A 458 -12.23 -11.61 30.73
N ILE A 459 -12.99 -10.53 30.87
CA ILE A 459 -13.14 -9.50 29.82
C ILE A 459 -11.81 -8.75 29.56
N GLY A 460 -10.87 -8.77 30.50
CA GLY A 460 -9.52 -8.24 30.34
C GLY A 460 -8.72 -9.06 29.33
N LYS A 461 -8.75 -10.41 29.43
CA LYS A 461 -8.15 -11.30 28.42
C LYS A 461 -8.80 -11.13 27.04
N MET A 462 -10.14 -11.02 26.97
CA MET A 462 -10.83 -10.82 25.69
C MET A 462 -10.48 -9.48 25.02
N LEU A 463 -10.41 -8.39 25.79
CA LEU A 463 -10.10 -7.05 25.26
C LEU A 463 -8.59 -6.77 25.12
N ASN A 464 -7.74 -7.59 25.77
CA ASN A 464 -6.29 -7.56 25.67
C ASN A 464 -5.68 -8.99 25.66
N PRO A 465 -5.71 -9.69 24.51
CA PRO A 465 -5.37 -11.11 24.42
C PRO A 465 -3.86 -11.46 24.51
N GLN A 466 -3.02 -10.64 25.15
CA GLN A 466 -1.61 -10.97 25.44
C GLN A 466 -1.15 -10.52 26.85
N GLN A 467 -1.92 -10.88 27.88
CA GLN A 467 -1.35 -10.99 29.23
C GLN A 467 -0.71 -12.38 29.39
N PRO A 468 0.61 -12.50 29.66
CA PRO A 468 1.23 -13.79 29.90
C PRO A 468 0.78 -14.39 31.24
N ARG A 469 0.49 -15.69 31.24
CA ARG A 469 0.35 -16.48 32.48
C ARG A 469 1.73 -16.61 33.13
N ASN A 470 1.92 -15.97 34.28
CA ASN A 470 3.12 -16.21 35.10
C ASN A 470 2.88 -17.28 36.15
N SER A 471 3.92 -18.09 36.37
CA SER A 471 3.91 -19.30 37.18
C SER A 471 4.09 -19.06 38.69
N VAL A 472 3.81 -20.10 39.46
CA VAL A 472 4.20 -20.27 40.86
C VAL A 472 5.73 -20.36 40.94
N ASP A 473 6.39 -19.60 41.84
CA ASP A 473 7.29 -20.14 42.89
C ASP A 473 8.00 -19.09 43.76
N ALA A 474 8.42 -19.55 44.96
CA ALA A 474 9.50 -19.08 45.83
C ALA A 474 9.53 -17.63 46.42
N ASP A 475 9.07 -17.55 47.68
CA ASP A 475 9.79 -17.05 48.87
C ASP A 475 10.29 -15.59 49.04
N LEU A 476 9.93 -15.05 50.22
CA LEU A 476 10.50 -13.88 50.88
C LEU A 476 11.58 -14.31 51.89
N PRO A 477 12.48 -13.38 52.26
CA PRO A 477 12.75 -13.18 53.69
C PRO A 477 12.43 -11.76 54.16
N VAL A 478 11.91 -11.65 55.40
CA VAL A 478 11.57 -10.38 56.05
C VAL A 478 12.72 -9.91 56.93
N VAL A 479 13.12 -8.64 56.81
CA VAL A 479 13.87 -7.91 57.85
C VAL A 479 13.21 -6.56 58.09
N GLN A 480 12.91 -6.27 59.35
CA GLN A 480 12.40 -4.97 59.79
C GLN A 480 13.56 -4.04 60.17
N ASN A 481 13.53 -2.78 59.74
CA ASN A 481 13.38 -1.61 60.64
C ASN A 481 13.81 -0.27 60.02
N GLY A 482 13.14 0.80 60.47
CA GLY A 482 13.88 1.94 61.03
C GLY A 482 14.15 3.17 60.17
N ALA A 483 14.18 3.09 58.84
CA ALA A 483 14.25 4.27 57.97
C ALA A 483 13.71 3.95 56.57
N VAL A 484 12.80 4.78 56.05
CA VAL A 484 12.33 4.67 54.66
C VAL A 484 12.51 6.03 53.97
N SER A 485 13.27 6.02 52.88
CA SER A 485 13.56 7.18 52.04
C SER A 485 12.30 7.72 51.35
N SER A 486 12.38 8.97 50.87
CA SER A 486 11.35 9.59 50.02
C SER A 486 11.27 9.01 48.59
N GLU A 487 11.77 7.80 48.38
CA GLU A 487 11.83 7.11 47.08
C GLU A 487 10.84 5.94 47.03
N LYS A 488 9.53 6.24 47.12
CA LYS A 488 8.48 5.22 46.89
C LYS A 488 7.13 5.72 46.36
N ALA A 489 7.03 7.00 45.98
CA ALA A 489 5.80 7.57 45.41
C ALA A 489 5.72 7.47 43.87
N ASN A 490 6.87 7.40 43.17
CA ASN A 490 6.92 7.44 41.69
C ASN A 490 7.06 6.06 41.00
N GLN A 491 6.94 4.94 41.74
CA GLN A 491 6.92 3.58 41.17
C GLN A 491 5.49 3.03 41.03
N VAL A 492 4.67 3.74 40.25
CA VAL A 492 3.42 3.19 39.66
C VAL A 492 3.34 3.51 38.15
N GLY A 493 4.48 3.90 37.55
CA GLY A 493 4.57 4.28 36.14
C GLY A 493 5.02 3.14 35.23
N SER A 494 4.30 2.97 34.11
CA SER A 494 4.78 2.35 32.86
C SER A 494 5.53 1.01 32.97
N THR A 495 4.98 0.06 33.72
CA THR A 495 5.25 -1.37 33.53
C THR A 495 3.93 -2.12 33.34
N PHE A 496 4.03 -3.36 32.83
CA PHE A 496 2.96 -4.28 32.45
C PHE A 496 2.26 -4.05 31.09
N PHE A 497 2.10 -5.20 30.41
CA PHE A 497 1.31 -5.51 29.21
C PHE A 497 1.83 -5.04 27.85
N ALA A 498 2.00 -6.02 26.96
CA ALA A 498 2.02 -5.82 25.52
C ALA A 498 0.69 -5.17 25.08
N ARG A 499 0.74 -4.33 24.04
CA ARG A 499 -0.40 -3.54 23.54
C ARG A 499 -1.00 -4.20 22.30
N PRO A 500 -2.26 -4.67 22.33
CA PRO A 500 -2.89 -5.27 21.17
C PRO A 500 -2.76 -4.48 19.88
N THR A 501 -2.38 -5.24 18.85
CA THR A 501 -2.66 -5.06 17.44
C THR A 501 -3.95 -4.25 17.27
N GLU A 502 -3.89 -2.92 17.07
CA GLU A 502 -5.05 -2.01 17.05
C GLU A 502 -6.26 -2.55 16.25
N PRO A 503 -6.16 -2.90 14.95
CA PRO A 503 -7.15 -3.74 14.29
C PRO A 503 -7.66 -4.98 15.04
N THR A 504 -6.83 -5.92 15.52
CA THR A 504 -7.27 -7.08 16.33
C THR A 504 -7.98 -6.65 17.62
N LYS A 505 -7.45 -5.64 18.32
CA LYS A 505 -8.06 -5.00 19.50
C LYS A 505 -9.45 -4.48 19.17
N VAL A 506 -9.59 -3.80 18.03
CA VAL A 506 -10.85 -3.31 17.47
C VAL A 506 -11.77 -4.48 17.12
N HIS A 507 -11.27 -5.57 16.51
CA HIS A 507 -12.05 -6.76 16.17
C HIS A 507 -12.60 -7.49 17.42
N PHE A 508 -11.83 -7.62 18.50
CA PHE A 508 -12.32 -8.14 19.78
C PHE A 508 -13.21 -7.15 20.54
N ASN A 509 -12.89 -5.85 20.47
CA ASN A 509 -13.70 -4.79 21.08
C ASN A 509 -15.10 -4.70 20.44
N ILE A 510 -15.18 -4.80 19.12
CA ILE A 510 -16.43 -4.85 18.36
C ILE A 510 -17.18 -6.16 18.65
N LEU A 511 -16.50 -7.30 18.81
CA LEU A 511 -17.16 -8.54 19.26
C LEU A 511 -17.79 -8.37 20.65
N ALA A 512 -17.08 -7.77 21.62
CA ALA A 512 -17.61 -7.46 22.95
C ALA A 512 -18.77 -6.45 22.91
N GLN A 513 -18.72 -5.45 22.01
CA GLN A 513 -19.87 -4.56 21.76
C GLN A 513 -21.08 -5.33 21.22
N GLY A 514 -20.87 -6.27 20.28
CA GLY A 514 -21.92 -7.16 19.77
C GLY A 514 -22.55 -8.03 20.87
N MET A 515 -21.73 -8.64 21.74
CA MET A 515 -22.21 -9.38 22.92
C MET A 515 -23.05 -8.52 23.86
N LEU A 516 -22.69 -7.24 24.06
CA LEU A 516 -23.46 -6.29 24.87
C LEU A 516 -24.80 -5.86 24.25
N ILE A 517 -24.97 -5.97 22.93
CA ILE A 517 -26.23 -5.66 22.21
C ILE A 517 -27.25 -6.79 22.37
N VAL A 518 -26.81 -8.04 22.48
CA VAL A 518 -27.69 -9.21 22.61
C VAL A 518 -28.09 -9.46 24.07
N SER A 519 -29.38 -9.67 24.32
CA SER A 519 -29.92 -9.97 25.65
C SER A 519 -29.63 -11.42 26.07
N GLY A 520 -29.34 -11.64 27.35
CA GLY A 520 -29.05 -12.96 27.91
C GLY A 520 -27.58 -13.10 28.29
N SER A 521 -27.06 -14.33 28.26
CA SER A 521 -25.77 -14.66 28.87
C SER A 521 -24.57 -13.97 28.22
N LEU A 522 -24.61 -13.66 26.91
CA LEU A 522 -23.54 -12.91 26.24
C LEU A 522 -23.32 -11.51 26.84
N SER A 523 -24.39 -10.77 27.12
CA SER A 523 -24.26 -9.45 27.77
C SER A 523 -23.99 -9.57 29.26
N ALA A 524 -24.50 -10.62 29.93
CA ALA A 524 -24.20 -10.88 31.34
C ALA A 524 -22.70 -11.11 31.59
N LEU A 525 -22.05 -11.99 30.81
CA LEU A 525 -20.61 -12.28 30.89
C LEU A 525 -19.77 -11.00 30.86
N VAL A 526 -20.00 -10.14 29.85
CA VAL A 526 -19.27 -8.87 29.70
C VAL A 526 -19.56 -7.91 30.85
N LEU A 527 -20.83 -7.74 31.25
CA LEU A 527 -21.22 -6.78 32.29
C LEU A 527 -20.72 -7.17 33.67
N ASP A 528 -20.85 -8.43 34.07
CA ASP A 528 -20.50 -8.86 35.42
C ASP A 528 -18.97 -8.98 35.58
N SER A 529 -18.26 -9.36 34.52
CA SER A 529 -16.78 -9.31 34.48
C SER A 529 -16.26 -7.87 34.59
N LEU A 530 -16.83 -6.92 33.83
CA LEU A 530 -16.50 -5.47 33.95
C LEU A 530 -16.77 -4.90 35.35
N ILE A 531 -17.72 -5.47 36.10
CA ILE A 531 -18.05 -5.04 37.48
C ILE A 531 -17.09 -5.63 38.51
N ALA A 532 -16.52 -6.82 38.25
CA ALA A 532 -15.53 -7.46 39.10
C ALA A 532 -14.20 -6.68 39.13
N LEU A 533 -13.79 -6.10 37.99
CA LEU A 533 -12.58 -5.28 37.84
C LEU A 533 -12.49 -4.13 38.86
N ASP A 534 -11.25 -3.76 39.22
CA ASP A 534 -10.97 -2.64 40.10
C ASP A 534 -11.06 -1.27 39.37
N SER A 535 -11.02 -0.20 40.17
CA SER A 535 -11.13 1.18 39.66
C SER A 535 -9.97 1.62 38.76
N GLN A 536 -8.72 1.23 39.06
CA GLN A 536 -7.57 1.66 38.27
C GLN A 536 -7.57 0.98 36.90
N THR A 537 -7.85 -0.33 36.85
CA THR A 537 -8.02 -1.05 35.57
C THR A 537 -9.13 -0.43 34.73
N LEU A 538 -10.31 -0.14 35.32
CA LEU A 538 -11.42 0.49 34.59
C LEU A 538 -11.11 1.91 34.10
N ILE A 539 -10.34 2.71 34.85
CA ILE A 539 -9.90 4.05 34.40
C ILE A 539 -8.89 3.94 33.26
N GLY A 540 -7.97 2.96 33.32
CA GLY A 540 -7.08 2.64 32.20
C GLY A 540 -7.83 2.25 30.93
N MET A 541 -8.86 1.39 31.07
CA MET A 541 -9.76 1.01 29.99
C MET A 541 -10.56 2.19 29.41
N ALA A 542 -10.90 3.20 30.23
CA ALA A 542 -11.63 4.39 29.79
C ALA A 542 -10.75 5.39 29.02
N ARG A 543 -9.46 5.51 29.39
CA ARG A 543 -8.45 6.34 28.72
C ARG A 543 -7.91 5.73 27.42
N ASP A 544 -8.15 4.44 27.19
CA ASP A 544 -7.75 3.75 25.97
C ASP A 544 -8.70 4.08 24.79
N PRO A 545 -8.21 4.60 23.66
CA PRO A 545 -9.06 5.10 22.57
C PRO A 545 -9.87 4.02 21.85
N ILE A 546 -9.52 2.74 22.04
CA ILE A 546 -10.25 1.59 21.48
C ILE A 546 -11.14 0.99 22.56
N ILE A 547 -10.58 0.63 23.73
CA ILE A 547 -11.32 -0.10 24.78
C ILE A 547 -12.47 0.73 25.39
N THR A 548 -12.33 2.07 25.41
CA THR A 548 -13.37 3.01 25.85
C THR A 548 -14.74 2.74 25.19
N ARG A 549 -14.78 2.20 23.96
CA ARG A 549 -16.03 1.92 23.23
C ARG A 549 -16.86 0.78 23.85
N THR A 550 -16.24 -0.24 24.42
CA THR A 550 -16.97 -1.27 25.18
C THR A 550 -17.54 -0.72 26.48
N LEU A 551 -16.84 0.20 27.16
CA LEU A 551 -17.38 0.86 28.35
C LEU A 551 -18.54 1.81 28.02
N GLN A 552 -18.45 2.58 26.94
CA GLN A 552 -19.55 3.39 26.41
C GLN A 552 -20.78 2.52 26.11
N GLN A 553 -20.59 1.38 25.43
CA GLN A 553 -21.66 0.42 25.14
C GLN A 553 -22.23 -0.26 26.41
N ALA A 554 -21.41 -0.61 27.39
CA ALA A 554 -21.85 -1.23 28.65
C ALA A 554 -22.69 -0.29 29.53
N LEU A 555 -22.39 1.02 29.51
CA LEU A 555 -23.17 2.04 30.23
C LEU A 555 -24.52 2.35 29.57
N THR A 556 -24.59 2.24 28.24
CA THR A 556 -25.77 2.65 27.44
C THR A 556 -26.69 1.47 27.05
N THR A 557 -26.17 0.25 26.95
CA THR A 557 -26.96 -0.92 26.51
C THR A 557 -28.20 -1.18 27.37
N LYS A 558 -29.32 -1.48 26.70
CA LYS A 558 -30.62 -1.76 27.33
C LYS A 558 -30.60 -3.04 28.18
N ASN A 559 -29.64 -3.93 27.93
CA ASN A 559 -29.52 -5.21 28.62
C ASN A 559 -28.92 -5.08 30.04
N ALA A 560 -28.21 -3.97 30.33
CA ALA A 560 -27.59 -3.74 31.62
C ALA A 560 -28.59 -3.22 32.66
N SER A 561 -28.78 -3.96 33.75
CA SER A 561 -29.67 -3.57 34.86
C SER A 561 -29.21 -2.29 35.57
N MET A 562 -30.13 -1.57 36.22
CA MET A 562 -29.77 -0.39 37.03
C MET A 562 -28.78 -0.71 38.16
N ILE A 563 -28.78 -1.95 38.68
CA ILE A 563 -27.84 -2.39 39.71
C ILE A 563 -26.44 -2.56 39.11
N GLN A 564 -26.32 -3.22 37.96
CA GLN A 564 -25.05 -3.39 37.24
C GLN A 564 -24.45 -2.05 36.84
N ARG A 565 -25.24 -1.18 36.18
CA ARG A 565 -24.78 0.18 35.81
C ARG A 565 -24.32 0.98 37.04
N ARG A 566 -25.09 0.96 38.14
CA ARG A 566 -24.70 1.61 39.39
C ARG A 566 -23.37 1.07 39.91
N LYS A 567 -23.18 -0.25 40.01
CA LYS A 567 -21.92 -0.85 40.48
C LYS A 567 -20.73 -0.40 39.62
N LEU A 568 -20.87 -0.43 38.29
CA LEU A 568 -19.83 0.00 37.36
C LEU A 568 -19.48 1.49 37.54
N ILE A 569 -20.50 2.37 37.58
CA ILE A 569 -20.29 3.82 37.73
C ILE A 569 -19.64 4.18 39.07
N GLN A 570 -19.96 3.45 40.15
CA GLN A 570 -19.35 3.66 41.47
C GLN A 570 -17.83 3.43 41.48
N ARG A 571 -17.25 2.72 40.49
CA ARG A 571 -15.80 2.53 40.36
C ARG A 571 -15.06 3.80 39.89
N PHE A 572 -15.74 4.73 39.21
CA PHE A 572 -15.12 5.93 38.63
C PHE A 572 -15.15 7.17 39.56
N TYR A 573 -15.78 7.10 40.73
CA TYR A 573 -15.85 8.23 41.66
C TYR A 573 -14.46 8.69 42.13
N GLY A 574 -14.28 9.99 42.30
CA GLY A 574 -12.99 10.62 42.64
C GLY A 574 -12.01 10.72 41.47
N ASN A 575 -12.41 10.32 40.26
CA ASN A 575 -11.58 10.31 39.06
C ASN A 575 -12.29 10.91 37.82
N ILE A 576 -13.57 11.29 37.93
CA ILE A 576 -14.38 11.90 36.86
C ILE A 576 -13.74 13.20 36.38
N GLY A 577 -13.21 14.02 37.32
CA GLY A 577 -12.51 15.27 37.00
C GLY A 577 -11.37 15.06 35.99
N GLU A 578 -10.50 14.07 36.24
CA GLU A 578 -9.43 13.71 35.30
C GLU A 578 -9.96 13.02 34.03
N MET A 579 -10.95 12.13 34.15
CA MET A 579 -11.54 11.44 32.99
C MET A 579 -12.17 12.43 32.00
N ALA A 580 -12.77 13.52 32.47
CA ALA A 580 -13.35 14.56 31.61
C ALA A 580 -12.30 15.48 30.94
N LEU A 581 -11.02 15.40 31.36
CA LEU A 581 -9.90 16.09 30.72
C LEU A 581 -9.20 15.25 29.64
N ASP A 582 -9.37 13.92 29.66
CA ASP A 582 -8.82 13.00 28.67
C ASP A 582 -9.73 12.88 27.43
N LYS A 583 -9.12 12.64 26.25
CA LYS A 583 -9.82 12.60 24.95
C LYS A 583 -10.69 11.34 24.75
N ALA A 584 -10.39 10.24 25.43
CA ALA A 584 -11.12 8.99 25.31
C ALA A 584 -12.10 8.79 26.49
N ALA A 585 -11.67 9.11 27.70
CA ALA A 585 -12.46 8.94 28.90
C ALA A 585 -13.59 9.98 29.04
N SER A 586 -13.47 11.17 28.41
CA SER A 586 -14.55 12.18 28.42
C SER A 586 -15.85 11.64 27.82
N HIS A 587 -15.75 10.77 26.81
CA HIS A 587 -16.91 10.10 26.22
C HIS A 587 -17.55 9.07 27.17
N VAL A 588 -16.77 8.42 28.04
CA VAL A 588 -17.32 7.58 29.11
C VAL A 588 -18.10 8.45 30.10
N VAL A 589 -17.56 9.60 30.50
CA VAL A 589 -18.23 10.55 31.40
C VAL A 589 -19.56 11.05 30.81
N ASP A 590 -19.61 11.37 29.52
CA ASP A 590 -20.87 11.72 28.84
C ASP A 590 -21.86 10.53 28.79
N CYS A 591 -21.40 9.31 28.48
CA CYS A 591 -22.25 8.11 28.49
C CYS A 591 -22.83 7.77 29.88
N ILE A 592 -22.16 8.16 30.98
CA ILE A 592 -22.73 8.01 32.34
C ILE A 592 -24.04 8.80 32.46
N TRP A 593 -24.16 9.99 31.84
CA TRP A 593 -25.40 10.77 31.89
C TRP A 593 -26.59 9.98 31.34
N GLU A 594 -26.43 9.28 30.22
CA GLU A 594 -27.48 8.46 29.61
C GLU A 594 -27.71 7.16 30.41
N GLY A 595 -26.63 6.52 30.87
CA GLY A 595 -26.67 5.30 31.67
C GLY A 595 -27.41 5.44 33.00
N THR A 596 -27.33 6.60 33.66
CA THR A 596 -27.95 6.90 34.98
C THR A 596 -29.42 7.35 34.90
N HIS A 597 -30.19 6.89 33.92
CA HIS A 597 -31.63 7.13 33.88
C HIS A 597 -32.29 6.66 35.20
N GLY A 598 -33.06 7.53 35.86
CA GLY A 598 -33.65 7.28 37.19
C GLY A 598 -32.70 7.47 38.40
N LEU A 599 -31.38 7.51 38.20
CA LEU A 599 -30.38 7.55 39.28
C LEU A 599 -29.87 8.98 39.55
N ALA A 600 -30.79 9.90 39.84
CA ALA A 600 -30.51 11.34 39.94
C ALA A 600 -29.40 11.71 40.95
N PHE A 601 -29.27 10.96 42.06
CA PHE A 601 -28.22 11.18 43.07
C PHE A 601 -26.80 10.89 42.55
N ILE A 602 -26.65 9.95 41.60
CA ILE A 602 -25.36 9.65 40.97
C ILE A 602 -24.94 10.84 40.10
N ARG A 603 -25.87 11.37 39.30
CA ARG A 603 -25.60 12.56 38.48
C ARG A 603 -25.24 13.76 39.35
N GLU A 604 -25.93 13.99 40.45
CA GLU A 604 -25.64 15.12 41.35
C GLU A 604 -24.24 15.04 41.96
N ARG A 605 -23.82 13.85 42.44
CA ARG A 605 -22.45 13.62 42.94
C ARG A 605 -21.39 13.83 41.85
N ILE A 606 -21.64 13.37 40.62
CA ILE A 606 -20.71 13.57 39.50
C ILE A 606 -20.62 15.05 39.10
N ALA A 607 -21.73 15.79 39.20
CA ALA A 607 -21.74 17.23 38.98
C ALA A 607 -20.99 18.01 40.08
N GLU A 608 -20.96 17.53 41.32
CA GLU A 608 -20.09 18.10 42.38
C GLU A 608 -18.61 17.96 42.00
N GLU A 609 -18.18 16.74 41.65
CA GLU A 609 -16.80 16.42 41.27
C GLU A 609 -16.35 17.17 39.99
N LEU A 610 -17.24 17.35 39.01
CA LEU A 610 -16.99 18.20 37.83
C LEU A 610 -16.91 19.69 38.20
N ALA A 611 -17.72 20.18 39.14
CA ALA A 611 -17.71 21.59 39.56
C ALA A 611 -16.46 21.97 40.36
N GLU A 612 -15.86 21.02 41.09
CA GLU A 612 -14.57 21.16 41.77
C GLU A 612 -13.40 21.34 40.77
N ASN A 613 -13.51 20.74 39.57
CA ASN A 613 -12.49 20.75 38.53
C ASN A 613 -12.71 21.84 37.44
N GLU A 614 -13.54 22.86 37.70
CA GLU A 614 -14.01 23.82 36.68
C GLU A 614 -12.91 24.51 35.88
N ALA A 615 -11.81 24.94 36.50
CA ALA A 615 -10.75 25.69 35.82
C ALA A 615 -10.11 24.85 34.70
N SER A 616 -9.56 23.69 35.07
CA SER A 616 -8.96 22.71 34.14
C SER A 616 -9.94 22.29 33.04
N LEU A 617 -11.22 22.06 33.41
CA LEU A 617 -12.26 21.67 32.45
C LEU A 617 -12.62 22.79 31.47
N ARG A 618 -12.56 24.06 31.88
CA ARG A 618 -12.80 25.19 30.96
C ARG A 618 -11.62 25.46 30.02
N ASP A 619 -10.39 25.12 30.42
CA ASP A 619 -9.21 25.28 29.56
C ASP A 619 -9.05 24.12 28.56
N SER A 620 -9.47 22.90 28.93
CA SER A 620 -9.49 21.74 28.02
C SER A 620 -10.63 21.76 26.99
N ALA A 621 -10.37 21.31 25.76
CA ALA A 621 -11.38 21.23 24.70
C ALA A 621 -12.45 20.15 24.95
N CYS A 622 -12.04 18.95 25.42
CA CYS A 622 -12.98 17.90 25.84
C CYS A 622 -13.64 18.24 27.18
N GLY A 623 -12.91 18.88 28.11
CA GLY A 623 -13.49 19.40 29.35
C GLY A 623 -14.65 20.38 29.10
N ARG A 624 -14.49 21.32 28.15
CA ARG A 624 -15.57 22.24 27.70
C ARG A 624 -16.76 21.50 27.09
N ALA A 625 -16.53 20.38 26.40
CA ALA A 625 -17.61 19.56 25.84
C ALA A 625 -18.42 18.88 26.96
N VAL A 626 -17.76 18.19 27.91
CA VAL A 626 -18.40 17.57 29.07
C VAL A 626 -19.15 18.62 29.90
N TRP A 627 -18.53 19.78 30.18
CA TRP A 627 -19.13 20.90 30.91
C TRP A 627 -20.45 21.38 30.28
N LYS A 628 -20.48 21.48 28.94
CA LYS A 628 -21.66 21.83 28.15
C LYS A 628 -22.72 20.72 28.18
N ASN A 629 -22.32 19.46 27.96
CA ASN A 629 -23.20 18.30 27.88
C ASN A 629 -23.91 18.03 29.21
N TRP A 630 -23.16 18.09 30.32
CA TRP A 630 -23.67 18.01 31.70
C TRP A 630 -24.37 19.30 32.17
N LYS A 631 -24.44 20.35 31.34
CA LYS A 631 -25.07 21.65 31.64
C LYS A 631 -24.56 22.31 32.93
N MET A 632 -23.26 22.24 33.18
CA MET A 632 -22.64 22.63 34.45
C MET A 632 -22.82 24.13 34.79
N ASP A 633 -23.00 25.01 33.80
CA ASP A 633 -23.37 26.41 34.05
C ASP A 633 -24.76 26.57 34.69
N ILE A 634 -25.71 25.67 34.39
CA ILE A 634 -27.02 25.63 35.07
C ILE A 634 -26.86 25.01 36.45
N TYR A 635 -26.02 23.99 36.61
CA TYR A 635 -25.71 23.40 37.91
C TYR A 635 -25.18 24.45 38.89
N LYS A 636 -24.13 25.20 38.52
CA LYS A 636 -23.55 26.24 39.39
C LYS A 636 -24.49 27.43 39.64
N ARG A 637 -25.19 27.93 38.60
CA ARG A 637 -26.01 29.16 38.73
C ARG A 637 -27.41 28.90 39.27
N ARG A 638 -27.98 27.71 39.07
CA ARG A 638 -29.37 27.34 39.39
C ARG A 638 -29.49 25.84 39.74
N ARG A 639 -28.74 25.35 40.74
CA ARG A 639 -28.67 23.92 41.15
C ARG A 639 -30.05 23.24 41.24
N GLN A 640 -31.06 23.89 41.81
CA GLN A 640 -32.43 23.36 41.89
C GLN A 640 -33.09 23.11 40.50
N GLU A 641 -32.88 24.02 39.54
CA GLU A 641 -33.38 23.85 38.16
C GLU A 641 -32.61 22.75 37.44
N TRP A 642 -31.29 22.61 37.69
CA TRP A 642 -30.52 21.50 37.15
C TRP A 642 -30.98 20.15 37.71
N ILE A 643 -31.22 20.05 39.03
CA ILE A 643 -31.77 18.83 39.68
C ILE A 643 -33.14 18.50 39.08
N ARG A 644 -33.99 19.51 38.86
CA ARG A 644 -35.31 19.35 38.21
C ARG A 644 -35.16 18.86 36.77
N GLN A 645 -34.24 19.41 35.97
CA GLN A 645 -33.96 18.92 34.62
C GLN A 645 -33.37 17.50 34.61
N SER A 646 -32.45 17.18 35.53
CA SER A 646 -31.86 15.84 35.69
C SER A 646 -32.93 14.79 36.01
N LYS A 647 -33.92 15.14 36.84
CA LYS A 647 -35.08 14.28 37.14
C LYS A 647 -36.08 14.20 35.98
N LEU A 648 -36.33 15.29 35.24
CA LEU A 648 -37.35 15.35 34.17
C LEU A 648 -36.88 14.92 32.77
N LYS A 649 -35.58 14.96 32.44
CA LYS A 649 -35.06 14.42 31.16
C LYS A 649 -35.04 12.88 31.11
N ALA A 650 -35.63 12.22 32.10
CA ALA A 650 -35.87 10.78 32.16
C ALA A 650 -37.11 10.35 31.32
N SER A 651 -37.25 10.90 30.11
CA SER A 651 -38.25 10.48 29.12
C SER A 651 -37.72 10.84 27.73
N ASN A 652 -38.02 9.98 26.75
CA ASN A 652 -37.44 9.96 25.40
C ASN A 652 -37.14 11.35 24.80
N ASP A 653 -35.85 11.66 24.65
CA ASP A 653 -35.28 11.88 23.31
C ASP A 653 -33.75 11.86 23.33
N GLY A 654 -33.17 11.33 22.25
CA GLY A 654 -31.72 11.32 22.02
C GLY A 654 -31.17 12.70 21.68
N PHE A 655 -29.84 12.79 21.60
CA PHE A 655 -29.04 14.01 21.43
C PHE A 655 -29.63 15.00 20.38
N GLN A 656 -30.21 16.11 20.84
CA GLN A 656 -30.63 17.24 20.01
C GLN A 656 -30.24 18.59 20.64
N SER A 657 -29.93 19.55 19.77
CA SER A 657 -29.65 20.94 20.14
C SER A 657 -30.92 21.69 20.53
N PHE A 658 -30.81 22.65 21.44
CA PHE A 658 -31.93 23.51 21.84
C PHE A 658 -32.14 24.67 20.86
N SER A 659 -32.94 24.41 19.82
CA SER A 659 -33.59 25.45 19.01
C SER A 659 -34.99 25.06 18.49
N GLU A 660 -35.38 23.79 18.45
CA GLU A 660 -36.71 23.35 17.96
C GLU A 660 -37.71 22.93 19.07
N LEU A 661 -37.26 22.75 20.31
CA LEU A 661 -38.06 22.06 21.34
C LEU A 661 -39.28 22.85 21.87
N ASP A 662 -39.38 24.15 21.58
CA ASP A 662 -40.56 24.96 21.89
C ASP A 662 -41.65 24.91 20.78
N GLN A 663 -41.36 24.33 19.61
CA GLN A 663 -42.34 24.21 18.51
C GLN A 663 -43.01 22.83 18.40
N LYS A 664 -42.41 21.77 18.94
CA LYS A 664 -42.88 20.38 18.75
C LYS A 664 -43.52 19.73 20.00
N LYS A 665 -44.07 20.53 20.91
CA LYS A 665 -44.82 20.05 22.09
C LYS A 665 -46.34 19.97 21.89
N ALA A 666 -46.77 19.58 20.69
CA ALA A 666 -48.16 19.38 20.29
C ALA A 666 -48.35 18.06 19.51
N GLU A 667 -49.54 17.47 19.61
CA GLU A 667 -50.01 16.26 18.89
C GLU A 667 -49.25 14.94 19.12
N GLY A 668 -49.40 14.36 20.31
CA GLY A 668 -49.33 12.90 20.45
C GLY A 668 -50.57 12.20 19.84
N THR A 669 -50.38 11.02 19.24
CA THR A 669 -51.44 10.09 18.79
C THR A 669 -52.56 10.68 17.91
N ARG A 670 -52.33 10.76 16.60
CA ARG A 670 -53.42 10.97 15.63
C ARG A 670 -54.29 9.71 15.51
N LYS A 671 -55.58 9.84 15.87
CA LYS A 671 -56.65 8.92 15.46
C LYS A 671 -56.75 8.90 13.93
N THR A 672 -57.31 7.84 13.37
CA THR A 672 -57.45 7.72 11.90
C THR A 672 -58.36 8.81 11.32
N PRO A 673 -58.20 9.20 10.03
CA PRO A 673 -59.05 10.22 9.41
C PRO A 673 -60.56 9.92 9.50
N LEU A 674 -60.93 8.65 9.44
CA LEU A 674 -62.32 8.19 9.54
C LEU A 674 -62.89 8.35 10.97
N GLN A 675 -62.06 8.18 12.00
CA GLN A 675 -62.43 8.45 13.40
C GLN A 675 -62.55 9.97 13.66
N LEU A 676 -61.61 10.76 13.13
CA LEU A 676 -61.63 12.22 13.26
C LEU A 676 -62.85 12.86 12.57
N ALA A 677 -63.31 12.32 11.44
CA ALA A 677 -64.52 12.78 10.78
C ALA A 677 -65.78 12.61 11.66
N ARG A 678 -65.93 11.44 12.30
CA ARG A 678 -67.06 11.17 13.21
C ARG A 678 -67.01 12.02 14.48
N GLU A 679 -65.84 12.21 15.09
CA GLU A 679 -65.72 13.09 16.28
C GLU A 679 -65.99 14.57 15.97
N ARG A 680 -65.59 15.06 14.79
CA ARG A 680 -65.86 16.45 14.35
C ARG A 680 -67.36 16.71 14.20
N HIS A 681 -68.10 15.78 13.58
CA HIS A 681 -69.54 15.94 13.39
C HIS A 681 -70.35 15.88 14.71
N ALA A 682 -69.84 15.16 15.72
CA ALA A 682 -70.40 15.15 17.07
C ALA A 682 -70.08 16.45 17.84
N LYS A 683 -68.81 16.88 17.86
CA LYS A 683 -68.38 18.05 18.65
C LYS A 683 -68.90 19.37 18.11
N ASN A 684 -69.08 19.53 16.79
CA ASN A 684 -69.72 20.70 16.21
C ASN A 684 -71.19 20.87 16.67
N LYS A 685 -71.87 19.78 17.04
CA LYS A 685 -73.25 19.82 17.58
C LYS A 685 -73.32 20.18 19.07
N ALA A 686 -72.20 20.07 19.80
CA ALA A 686 -72.11 20.48 21.21
C ALA A 686 -71.64 21.94 21.38
N LYS A 687 -70.68 22.38 20.55
CA LYS A 687 -70.06 23.71 20.69
C LYS A 687 -70.84 24.90 20.13
N GLN A 688 -72.07 24.72 19.67
CA GLN A 688 -73.03 25.82 19.50
C GLN A 688 -73.60 26.34 20.83
N VAL A 689 -73.37 25.65 21.96
CA VAL A 689 -73.99 25.96 23.27
C VAL A 689 -73.02 26.65 24.25
N GLU A 690 -71.70 26.45 24.11
CA GLU A 690 -70.68 27.01 25.04
C GLU A 690 -69.97 28.27 24.50
N THR A 691 -70.46 28.87 23.41
CA THR A 691 -69.96 30.16 22.90
C THR A 691 -70.58 31.39 23.59
N GLU A 692 -71.31 31.21 24.69
CA GLU A 692 -71.72 32.29 25.61
C GLU A 692 -71.01 32.18 26.97
N LYS A 693 -70.79 33.34 27.63
CA LYS A 693 -70.41 33.46 29.06
C LYS A 693 -69.07 32.76 29.41
N SER A 694 -67.92 33.16 28.84
CA SER A 694 -67.20 34.45 29.02
C SER A 694 -66.48 34.61 30.36
N LYS A 695 -65.27 35.20 30.32
CA LYS A 695 -64.50 35.84 31.42
C LYS A 695 -63.88 34.87 32.44
N GLU A 696 -62.70 35.14 33.04
CA GLU A 696 -61.80 36.29 32.82
C GLU A 696 -60.28 35.97 32.93
N LYS A 697 -59.51 36.72 32.11
CA LYS A 697 -58.07 37.03 32.15
C LYS A 697 -57.16 36.26 33.13
N SER A 698 -56.21 35.51 32.58
CA SER A 698 -54.85 35.36 33.13
C SER A 698 -53.86 35.02 31.99
N LYS A 699 -52.55 34.92 32.32
CA LYS A 699 -51.41 34.63 31.43
C LYS A 699 -51.02 35.74 30.42
N GLU A 700 -49.73 35.99 30.13
CA GLU A 700 -48.49 35.63 30.88
C GLU A 700 -47.33 36.57 30.50
N LYS A 701 -46.17 36.42 31.17
CA LYS A 701 -44.92 37.11 30.82
C LYS A 701 -44.24 36.43 29.63
N SER A 702 -43.60 37.21 28.75
CA SER A 702 -42.15 37.24 28.52
C SER A 702 -41.73 37.62 27.09
N SER A 703 -40.64 38.37 26.97
CA SER A 703 -39.71 38.38 25.84
C SER A 703 -38.44 39.17 26.21
N ASP A 704 -37.28 38.76 25.69
CA ASP A 704 -35.97 39.35 25.99
C ASP A 704 -35.60 40.55 25.10
N SER A 705 -34.76 41.45 25.62
CA SER A 705 -33.83 42.37 24.91
C SER A 705 -33.14 43.29 25.92
N LYS A 706 -31.91 43.81 25.74
CA LYS A 706 -30.89 43.60 24.69
C LYS A 706 -29.50 44.06 25.20
N ASP A 707 -28.47 43.78 24.39
CA ASP A 707 -27.23 44.55 24.13
C ASP A 707 -26.88 45.76 25.04
N MET A 708 -25.62 45.84 25.48
CA MET A 708 -24.71 46.97 25.15
C MET A 708 -23.25 46.67 25.57
N ALA A 709 -22.30 47.50 25.13
CA ALA A 709 -20.87 47.19 25.17
C ALA A 709 -19.94 48.39 25.48
N LYS A 710 -18.65 48.07 25.66
CA LYS A 710 -17.44 48.93 25.59
C LYS A 710 -17.12 49.88 26.77
N LYS A 711 -15.81 49.85 27.11
CA LYS A 711 -14.96 50.94 27.65
C LYS A 711 -15.20 51.36 29.12
N GLU A 712 -14.24 51.94 29.85
CA GLU A 712 -12.84 52.31 29.51
C GLU A 712 -11.84 52.20 30.68
N ARG A 713 -10.53 52.28 30.36
CA ARG A 713 -9.36 52.80 31.13
C ARG A 713 -9.60 53.19 32.62
N LYS A 714 -8.68 52.91 33.55
CA LYS A 714 -7.27 53.40 33.57
C LYS A 714 -6.39 52.70 34.63
N HIS A 715 -5.09 53.03 34.66
CA HIS A 715 -4.09 52.52 35.61
C HIS A 715 -4.42 52.76 37.10
N ASN A 716 -3.83 51.94 37.98
CA ASN A 716 -2.82 52.50 38.88
C ASN A 716 -1.60 51.55 39.02
N THR A 717 -0.47 52.08 39.51
CA THR A 717 0.84 51.39 39.60
C THR A 717 1.27 51.16 41.06
N PHE A 718 2.52 50.72 41.26
CA PHE A 718 3.18 50.23 42.50
C PHE A 718 2.94 48.73 42.82
N GLY A 719 3.98 47.94 43.13
CA GLY A 719 5.41 48.29 43.24
C GLY A 719 6.36 47.08 43.11
N THR A 720 7.63 47.37 42.87
CA THR A 720 8.71 46.40 42.60
C THR A 720 9.14 45.59 43.82
N MET A 721 9.37 44.29 43.65
CA MET A 721 10.53 43.61 44.23
C MET A 721 11.15 42.62 43.24
N THR A 722 12.41 42.87 42.88
CA THR A 722 13.23 42.02 42.02
C THR A 722 14.01 41.00 42.85
N ALA A 723 13.53 39.76 42.94
CA ALA A 723 14.29 38.63 43.48
C ALA A 723 14.99 37.86 42.34
N LYS A 724 16.32 37.72 42.40
CA LYS A 724 17.09 36.98 41.40
C LYS A 724 17.01 35.47 41.65
N ARG A 725 16.86 34.70 40.55
CA ARG A 725 17.28 33.30 40.32
C ARG A 725 17.60 32.44 41.56
N THR A 726 16.77 31.42 41.79
CA THR A 726 17.23 30.05 42.11
C THR A 726 16.45 29.05 41.27
N ARG A 727 17.07 27.94 40.86
CA ARG A 727 16.65 27.12 39.70
C ARG A 727 16.82 25.62 39.99
N THR A 728 15.75 24.95 40.40
CA THR A 728 15.66 23.49 40.63
C THR A 728 14.20 23.08 40.84
N THR A 729 13.65 22.00 40.27
CA THR A 729 14.01 21.27 39.03
C THR A 729 12.77 20.46 38.61
N VAL A 730 12.47 20.34 37.32
CA VAL A 730 11.61 19.25 36.83
C VAL A 730 12.47 17.99 36.80
N GLN A 731 11.97 16.86 37.31
CA GLN A 731 12.69 15.60 37.20
C GLN A 731 12.34 14.97 35.84
N GLU A 732 13.17 15.26 34.85
CA GLU A 732 13.04 14.74 33.48
C GLU A 732 13.13 13.21 33.50
N GLN A 733 12.27 12.52 32.74
CA GLN A 733 12.46 11.09 32.48
C GLN A 733 13.76 10.90 31.69
N SER A 734 14.74 10.20 32.28
CA SER A 734 16.00 9.90 31.61
C SER A 734 15.73 9.05 30.37
N TRP A 735 16.04 9.56 29.18
CA TRP A 735 15.80 8.86 27.91
C TRP A 735 16.77 7.69 27.76
N GLN A 736 16.40 6.48 28.20
CA GLN A 736 17.27 5.29 28.19
C GLN A 736 17.51 4.67 26.79
N ARG A 737 17.31 5.44 25.70
CA ARG A 737 17.51 5.01 24.30
C ARG A 737 18.88 4.38 24.05
N ALA A 738 19.94 4.87 24.73
CA ALA A 738 21.28 4.29 24.62
C ALA A 738 21.35 2.85 25.18
N LYS A 739 20.66 2.58 26.30
CA LYS A 739 20.60 1.27 26.95
C LYS A 739 19.71 0.30 26.16
N GLU A 740 18.58 0.77 25.63
CA GLU A 740 17.73 0.01 24.71
C GLU A 740 18.50 -0.38 23.43
N ALA A 741 19.25 0.56 22.84
CA ALA A 741 20.12 0.28 21.70
C ALA A 741 21.25 -0.70 22.06
N GLU A 742 21.91 -0.54 23.21
CA GLU A 742 22.94 -1.46 23.71
C GLU A 742 22.40 -2.89 23.88
N GLU A 743 21.24 -3.07 24.50
CA GLU A 743 20.60 -4.37 24.72
C GLU A 743 20.19 -5.05 23.40
N LEU A 744 19.63 -4.30 22.45
CA LEU A 744 19.21 -4.83 21.14
C LEU A 744 20.40 -5.11 20.23
N LEU A 745 21.39 -4.21 20.14
CA LEU A 745 22.59 -4.39 19.32
C LEU A 745 23.45 -5.54 19.85
N SER A 746 23.61 -5.69 21.17
CA SER A 746 24.35 -6.81 21.75
C SER A 746 23.66 -8.16 21.46
N ALA A 747 22.34 -8.21 21.50
CA ALA A 747 21.58 -9.40 21.13
C ALA A 747 21.75 -9.76 19.65
N VAL A 748 21.64 -8.78 18.75
CA VAL A 748 21.86 -8.98 17.30
C VAL A 748 23.31 -9.36 17.01
N GLN A 749 24.29 -8.73 17.63
CA GLN A 749 25.72 -9.05 17.47
C GLN A 749 26.03 -10.52 17.78
N SER A 750 25.41 -11.09 18.81
CA SER A 750 25.54 -12.51 19.15
C SER A 750 25.01 -13.42 18.03
N LEU A 751 23.85 -13.08 17.46
CA LEU A 751 23.23 -13.84 16.36
C LEU A 751 24.03 -13.70 15.06
N VAL A 752 24.44 -12.48 14.69
CA VAL A 752 25.35 -12.18 13.56
C VAL A 752 26.61 -13.02 13.66
N THR A 753 27.29 -12.99 14.81
CA THR A 753 28.54 -13.71 15.03
C THR A 753 28.34 -15.22 14.91
N SER A 754 27.24 -15.75 15.45
CA SER A 754 26.89 -17.17 15.35
C SER A 754 26.61 -17.61 13.91
N PHE A 755 25.96 -16.76 13.10
CA PHE A 755 25.64 -17.01 11.69
C PHE A 755 26.89 -17.04 10.81
N ILE A 756 27.85 -16.14 11.05
CA ILE A 756 29.16 -16.12 10.38
C ILE A 756 29.99 -17.35 10.79
N GLN A 757 30.08 -17.65 12.09
CA GLN A 757 30.81 -18.82 12.61
C GLN A 757 30.27 -20.16 12.10
N ALA A 758 29.02 -20.24 11.67
CA ALA A 758 28.49 -21.44 11.02
C ALA A 758 29.15 -21.65 9.64
N ALA A 759 29.25 -20.59 8.83
CA ALA A 759 29.92 -20.61 7.53
C ALA A 759 31.44 -20.87 7.64
N ASP A 760 32.11 -20.26 8.64
CA ASP A 760 33.52 -20.53 8.93
C ASP A 760 33.76 -22.03 9.17
N LYS A 761 32.89 -22.67 9.97
CA LYS A 761 32.94 -24.11 10.25
C LYS A 761 32.65 -24.95 9.00
N ASN A 762 31.73 -24.53 8.12
CA ASN A 762 31.43 -25.27 6.89
C ASN A 762 32.57 -25.24 5.86
N THR A 763 33.42 -24.23 5.89
CA THR A 763 34.55 -24.07 4.95
C THR A 763 35.50 -25.27 4.95
N ALA A 764 35.73 -25.91 6.09
CA ALA A 764 36.56 -27.12 6.18
C ALA A 764 35.95 -28.35 5.46
N PHE A 765 34.62 -28.40 5.37
CA PHE A 765 33.87 -29.50 4.76
C PHE A 765 33.80 -29.36 3.24
N ASN A 766 33.57 -28.14 2.74
CA ASN A 766 33.40 -27.85 1.30
C ASN A 766 34.50 -28.45 0.41
N ILE A 767 35.74 -28.59 0.90
CA ILE A 767 36.90 -29.22 0.22
C ILE A 767 36.61 -30.62 -0.37
N ASN A 768 35.64 -31.35 0.20
CA ASN A 768 35.33 -32.73 -0.16
C ASN A 768 34.15 -32.88 -1.15
N GLY A 769 33.42 -31.82 -1.46
CA GLY A 769 32.22 -31.85 -2.32
C GLY A 769 30.95 -32.44 -1.66
N HIS A 770 31.14 -33.21 -0.58
CA HIS A 770 30.15 -33.79 0.36
C HIS A 770 29.07 -34.71 -0.20
N PRO A 771 28.55 -35.71 0.56
CA PRO A 771 29.00 -36.22 1.86
C PRO A 771 29.34 -37.74 1.85
N GLU A 772 29.99 -38.22 2.91
CA GLU A 772 29.85 -39.61 3.37
C GLU A 772 29.61 -39.64 4.90
N THR A 773 28.91 -40.68 5.36
CA THR A 773 28.33 -40.86 6.71
C THR A 773 27.30 -39.80 7.15
N LEU A 774 26.05 -40.24 7.35
CA LEU A 774 25.04 -39.50 8.10
C LEU A 774 25.02 -40.02 9.53
N ASP A 775 25.39 -39.21 10.52
CA ASP A 775 25.01 -39.49 11.90
C ASP A 775 23.57 -38.99 12.13
N THR A 776 22.71 -39.87 12.65
CA THR A 776 21.27 -39.83 12.32
C THR A 776 20.36 -39.13 13.35
N ILE A 777 20.93 -38.54 14.41
CA ILE A 777 20.17 -38.33 15.67
C ILE A 777 19.95 -36.86 16.08
N THR A 778 20.87 -35.89 15.85
CA THR A 778 20.74 -34.55 16.49
C THR A 778 20.60 -33.32 15.57
N ASP A 779 21.37 -33.16 14.48
CA ASP A 779 21.38 -31.88 13.71
C ASP A 779 20.95 -32.04 12.24
N ARG A 780 20.03 -31.17 11.78
CA ARG A 780 19.33 -31.31 10.48
C ARG A 780 19.61 -30.17 9.48
N ARG A 781 20.71 -30.33 8.75
CA ARG A 781 20.98 -29.74 7.41
C ARG A 781 21.09 -28.18 7.37
N PRO A 782 21.15 -27.56 6.17
CA PRO A 782 22.40 -27.12 5.54
C PRO A 782 22.78 -25.67 5.89
N ILE A 783 24.08 -25.41 6.06
CA ILE A 783 24.59 -24.11 6.52
C ILE A 783 24.44 -23.00 5.45
N LEU A 784 24.54 -23.34 4.15
CA LEU A 784 24.40 -22.38 3.05
C LEU A 784 22.94 -21.92 2.83
N LEU A 785 21.96 -22.84 2.82
CA LEU A 785 20.54 -22.55 2.63
C LEU A 785 19.66 -23.76 3.00
N ASP A 786 18.73 -23.59 3.94
CA ASP A 786 17.57 -24.49 4.11
C ASP A 786 16.52 -24.12 3.05
N GLN A 787 16.60 -24.74 1.87
CA GLN A 787 15.77 -24.35 0.72
C GLN A 787 14.32 -24.83 0.87
N GLN A 788 13.39 -23.89 0.98
CA GLN A 788 11.96 -24.12 1.18
C GLN A 788 11.13 -23.54 0.01
N PRO A 789 10.08 -24.21 -0.48
CA PRO A 789 9.13 -23.63 -1.44
C PRO A 789 8.47 -22.36 -0.90
N PRO A 790 8.09 -21.36 -1.74
CA PRO A 790 7.57 -20.07 -1.27
C PRO A 790 6.40 -20.17 -0.28
N GLN A 791 5.44 -21.07 -0.55
CA GLN A 791 4.27 -21.30 0.29
C GLN A 791 4.65 -21.90 1.65
N GLN A 792 5.65 -22.78 1.69
CA GLN A 792 6.17 -23.37 2.92
C GLN A 792 7.02 -22.37 3.70
N LEU A 793 7.84 -21.56 3.02
CA LEU A 793 8.63 -20.50 3.64
C LEU A 793 7.73 -19.41 4.26
N GLN A 794 6.63 -19.04 3.61
CA GLN A 794 5.62 -18.13 4.15
C GLN A 794 5.02 -18.65 5.47
N GLN A 795 4.76 -19.96 5.56
CA GLN A 795 4.27 -20.61 6.78
C GLN A 795 5.37 -20.72 7.87
N LEU A 796 6.62 -20.99 7.49
CA LEU A 796 7.74 -21.15 8.43
C LEU A 796 8.23 -19.81 9.03
N LEU A 797 8.20 -18.73 8.26
CA LEU A 797 8.43 -17.38 8.76
C LEU A 797 7.23 -16.89 9.60
N ALA A 798 6.01 -17.19 9.14
CA ALA A 798 4.75 -16.70 9.72
C ALA A 798 4.76 -15.18 9.93
N CYS A 799 5.23 -14.44 8.91
CA CYS A 799 5.50 -12.99 8.98
C CYS A 799 4.22 -12.13 8.97
N SER A 800 3.34 -12.31 9.95
CA SER A 800 2.31 -11.33 10.28
C SER A 800 2.98 -10.10 10.88
N LEU A 801 2.65 -8.90 10.39
CA LEU A 801 3.09 -7.65 11.01
C LEU A 801 2.22 -7.36 12.24
N PRO A 802 2.74 -7.47 13.47
CA PRO A 802 1.96 -7.23 14.65
C PRO A 802 2.08 -5.75 15.00
N GLN A 803 0.95 -5.04 15.06
CA GLN A 803 0.87 -3.78 15.80
C GLN A 803 0.62 -4.00 17.32
N GLN A 804 0.87 -5.23 17.81
CA GLN A 804 1.55 -5.46 19.10
C GLN A 804 3.05 -5.29 18.86
N GLY A 805 3.72 -4.43 19.63
CA GLY A 805 5.16 -4.55 19.75
C GLY A 805 5.48 -5.83 20.53
N LEU A 806 5.96 -6.88 19.86
CA LEU A 806 6.45 -8.13 20.50
C LEU A 806 7.79 -7.94 21.26
N GLY A 807 8.21 -6.68 21.45
CA GLY A 807 9.41 -6.29 22.16
C GLY A 807 10.69 -6.87 21.57
N ARG A 808 11.69 -6.96 22.44
CA ARG A 808 13.01 -7.55 22.17
C ARG A 808 12.90 -9.01 21.69
N ASP A 809 12.00 -9.80 22.28
CA ASP A 809 12.04 -11.25 22.13
C ASP A 809 11.40 -11.71 20.81
N GLY A 810 10.28 -11.11 20.39
CA GLY A 810 9.73 -11.34 19.04
C GLY A 810 10.62 -10.76 17.92
N PHE A 811 11.37 -9.69 18.21
CA PHE A 811 12.41 -9.20 17.30
C PHE A 811 13.55 -10.22 17.15
N ILE A 812 14.06 -10.78 18.26
CA ILE A 812 15.08 -11.83 18.25
C ILE A 812 14.58 -13.11 17.55
N GLU A 813 13.35 -13.55 17.81
CA GLU A 813 12.73 -14.71 17.15
C GLU A 813 12.68 -14.51 15.62
N MET A 814 12.26 -13.32 15.17
CA MET A 814 12.21 -13.03 13.74
C MET A 814 13.62 -12.94 13.11
N VAL A 815 14.61 -12.37 13.82
CA VAL A 815 16.01 -12.37 13.36
C VAL A 815 16.57 -13.79 13.27
N GLN A 816 16.26 -14.67 14.22
CA GLN A 816 16.63 -16.09 14.17
C GLN A 816 15.97 -16.83 13.00
N LYS A 817 14.68 -16.60 12.76
CA LYS A 817 13.94 -17.12 11.59
C LYS A 817 14.54 -16.63 10.27
N LEU A 818 14.88 -15.35 10.19
CA LEU A 818 15.53 -14.76 9.01
C LEU A 818 16.89 -15.40 8.74
N TYR A 819 17.76 -15.57 9.75
CA TYR A 819 19.04 -16.26 9.56
C TYR A 819 18.86 -17.74 9.18
N ARG A 820 17.89 -18.44 9.77
CA ARG A 820 17.65 -19.86 9.48
C ARG A 820 17.26 -20.14 8.02
N TYR A 821 16.45 -19.28 7.41
CA TYR A 821 15.87 -19.50 6.09
C TYR A 821 16.40 -18.56 4.99
N SER A 822 17.42 -17.74 5.29
CA SER A 822 18.15 -16.97 4.28
C SER A 822 19.34 -17.76 3.72
N VAL A 823 19.83 -17.35 2.55
CA VAL A 823 21.15 -17.79 2.08
C VAL A 823 22.21 -17.23 3.01
N ASN A 824 23.05 -18.10 3.59
CA ASN A 824 24.23 -17.66 4.31
C ASN A 824 25.33 -17.28 3.33
N ILE A 825 25.32 -16.02 2.89
CA ILE A 825 26.31 -15.47 1.95
C ILE A 825 27.75 -15.47 2.50
N TRP A 826 27.97 -15.79 3.78
CA TRP A 826 29.31 -16.00 4.33
C TRP A 826 29.86 -17.39 4.03
N ASP A 827 29.01 -18.34 3.64
CA ASP A 827 29.46 -19.67 3.27
C ASP A 827 30.20 -19.64 1.93
N GLN A 828 31.40 -20.22 1.93
CA GLN A 828 32.25 -20.39 0.76
C GLN A 828 31.54 -21.08 -0.43
N GLY A 829 30.50 -21.88 -0.17
CA GLY A 829 29.67 -22.48 -1.22
C GLY A 829 28.85 -21.48 -2.04
N PHE A 830 28.73 -20.22 -1.63
CA PHE A 830 28.01 -19.18 -2.37
C PHE A 830 28.86 -18.60 -3.52
N LEU A 831 28.71 -19.18 -4.70
CA LEU A 831 29.47 -18.85 -5.93
C LEU A 831 28.52 -18.52 -7.11
N ASP A 832 27.34 -18.02 -6.77
CA ASP A 832 26.19 -17.84 -7.65
C ASP A 832 26.19 -16.47 -8.34
N LYS A 833 26.19 -15.38 -7.57
CA LYS A 833 25.99 -14.02 -8.09
C LYS A 833 27.28 -13.22 -8.16
N LEU A 834 27.22 -12.08 -8.86
CA LEU A 834 28.32 -11.10 -8.97
C LEU A 834 28.49 -10.25 -7.70
N TYR A 835 27.76 -10.56 -6.62
CA TYR A 835 28.03 -10.11 -5.25
C TYR A 835 28.26 -11.37 -4.41
N ALA A 836 29.07 -11.27 -3.35
CA ALA A 836 29.42 -12.40 -2.49
C ALA A 836 29.46 -11.99 -1.01
N THR A 837 30.12 -12.81 -0.18
CA THR A 837 30.39 -12.59 1.25
C THR A 837 30.88 -11.17 1.57
N ILE A 838 30.08 -10.35 2.25
CA ILE A 838 30.49 -8.98 2.61
C ILE A 838 31.70 -8.98 3.56
N THR A 839 32.43 -7.86 3.64
CA THR A 839 33.52 -7.72 4.62
C THR A 839 33.00 -7.35 6.03
N PRO A 840 33.66 -7.80 7.13
CA PRO A 840 33.27 -7.41 8.50
C PRO A 840 33.34 -5.90 8.75
N VAL A 841 34.34 -5.21 8.19
CA VAL A 841 34.45 -3.74 8.24
C VAL A 841 33.30 -3.07 7.47
N GLY A 842 32.86 -3.65 6.35
CA GLY A 842 31.67 -3.20 5.63
C GLY A 842 30.41 -3.30 6.47
N LEU A 843 30.19 -4.44 7.14
CA LEU A 843 29.04 -4.63 8.05
C LEU A 843 29.04 -3.60 9.20
N ALA A 844 30.21 -3.32 9.79
CA ALA A 844 30.36 -2.27 10.80
C ALA A 844 30.07 -0.87 10.23
N ALA A 845 30.50 -0.57 9.00
CA ALA A 845 30.20 0.70 8.34
C ALA A 845 28.69 0.89 8.07
N ASP A 846 27.95 -0.19 7.78
CA ASP A 846 26.50 -0.14 7.60
C ASP A 846 25.75 0.11 8.91
N LEU A 847 26.26 -0.39 10.04
CA LEU A 847 25.78 -0.04 11.38
C LEU A 847 26.03 1.45 11.68
N VAL A 848 27.22 1.97 11.35
CA VAL A 848 27.52 3.41 11.51
C VAL A 848 26.56 4.27 10.66
N LEU A 849 26.35 3.95 9.38
CA LEU A 849 25.39 4.66 8.53
C LEU A 849 23.97 4.64 9.10
N SER A 850 23.54 3.48 9.62
CA SER A 850 22.22 3.33 10.25
C SER A 850 22.08 4.12 11.56
N SER A 851 23.19 4.33 12.29
CA SER A 851 23.20 5.17 13.49
C SER A 851 23.20 6.67 13.20
N LEU A 852 23.79 7.10 12.07
CA LEU A 852 23.80 8.49 11.61
C LEU A 852 22.48 8.90 10.96
N ASN A 853 21.91 8.01 10.12
CA ASN A 853 20.64 8.17 9.41
C ASN A 853 20.43 9.54 8.71
N THR A 854 21.50 10.19 8.26
CA THR A 854 21.43 11.47 7.55
C THR A 854 21.35 11.28 6.03
N ASN A 855 20.62 12.19 5.38
CA ASN A 855 20.38 12.21 3.93
C ASN A 855 21.53 12.96 3.22
N LEU A 856 22.26 12.28 2.33
CA LEU A 856 23.44 12.81 1.65
C LEU A 856 23.08 13.65 0.41
N HIS A 857 22.39 14.76 0.67
CA HIS A 857 21.75 15.61 -0.34
C HIS A 857 22.24 17.04 -0.31
N VAL A 858 22.22 17.68 0.87
CA VAL A 858 22.83 18.99 1.14
C VAL A 858 23.91 18.87 2.21
N TYR A 859 24.94 19.70 2.12
CA TYR A 859 26.09 19.70 3.02
C TYR A 859 25.68 19.96 4.48
N GLN A 860 24.72 20.87 4.70
CA GLN A 860 24.30 21.31 6.04
C GLN A 860 23.88 20.15 6.97
N VAL A 861 23.21 19.11 6.46
CA VAL A 861 22.75 17.98 7.28
C VAL A 861 23.72 16.80 7.31
N SER A 862 24.68 16.75 6.38
CA SER A 862 25.50 15.56 6.10
C SER A 862 27.01 15.84 5.93
N PRO A 863 27.61 16.85 6.59
CA PRO A 863 28.87 17.45 6.14
C PRO A 863 30.05 16.47 6.12
N ALA A 864 30.15 15.61 7.14
CA ALA A 864 31.18 14.58 7.20
C ALA A 864 31.03 13.52 6.09
N LEU A 865 29.80 13.11 5.75
CA LEU A 865 29.53 12.16 4.68
C LEU A 865 29.74 12.80 3.31
N THR A 866 29.45 14.10 3.13
CA THR A 866 29.79 14.85 1.90
C THR A 866 31.30 14.89 1.66
N ILE A 867 32.09 15.20 2.69
CA ILE A 867 33.57 15.21 2.59
C ILE A 867 34.08 13.81 2.24
N ILE A 868 33.57 12.77 2.91
CA ILE A 868 33.94 11.37 2.65
C ILE A 868 33.56 10.94 1.23
N GLU A 869 32.37 11.30 0.73
CA GLU A 869 31.94 10.97 -0.63
C GLU A 869 32.79 11.68 -1.68
N LYS A 870 33.01 13.00 -1.55
CA LYS A 870 33.86 13.77 -2.46
C LYS A 870 35.30 13.23 -2.48
N GLN A 871 35.89 12.96 -1.33
CA GLN A 871 37.25 12.41 -1.25
C GLN A 871 37.33 11.00 -1.84
N THR A 872 36.37 10.11 -1.53
CA THR A 872 36.34 8.74 -2.05
C THR A 872 36.12 8.72 -3.57
N GLY A 873 35.17 9.51 -4.07
CA GLY A 873 34.89 9.65 -5.50
C GLY A 873 36.05 10.25 -6.28
N ARG A 874 36.75 11.26 -5.72
CA ARG A 874 37.97 11.83 -6.32
C ARG A 874 39.15 10.85 -6.32
N THR A 875 39.33 10.09 -5.24
CA THR A 875 40.40 9.09 -5.15
C THR A 875 40.14 7.95 -6.15
N LEU A 876 38.90 7.46 -6.27
CA LEU A 876 38.51 6.50 -7.30
C LEU A 876 38.74 7.06 -8.72
N ALA A 877 38.28 8.28 -9.01
CA ALA A 877 38.43 8.90 -10.32
C ALA A 877 39.91 9.00 -10.74
N ALA A 878 40.80 9.43 -9.83
CA ALA A 878 42.23 9.49 -10.07
C ALA A 878 42.85 8.12 -10.39
N MET A 879 42.39 7.03 -9.76
CA MET A 879 42.86 5.66 -10.06
C MET A 879 42.53 5.21 -11.50
N PHE A 880 41.37 5.62 -12.03
CA PHE A 880 41.02 5.39 -13.45
C PHE A 880 41.72 6.35 -14.43
N GLY A 881 42.61 7.23 -13.94
CA GLY A 881 43.33 8.22 -14.72
C GLY A 881 42.62 9.57 -14.86
N LEU A 882 41.42 9.73 -14.30
CA LEU A 882 40.62 10.97 -14.35
C LEU A 882 41.18 12.00 -13.35
N ASN A 883 42.34 12.57 -13.68
CA ASN A 883 43.12 13.46 -12.81
C ASN A 883 42.81 14.96 -12.98
N GLY A 884 41.68 15.31 -13.62
CA GLY A 884 41.26 16.70 -13.83
C GLY A 884 40.90 17.43 -12.54
N ALA A 885 41.08 18.76 -12.50
CA ALA A 885 40.81 19.56 -11.29
C ALA A 885 39.38 19.37 -10.75
N ASN A 886 38.39 19.28 -11.65
CA ASN A 886 36.97 19.05 -11.33
C ASN A 886 36.54 17.57 -11.43
N ALA A 887 37.49 16.64 -11.58
CA ALA A 887 37.18 15.21 -11.63
C ALA A 887 36.80 14.66 -10.25
N GLY A 888 35.95 13.64 -10.25
CA GLY A 888 35.44 13.03 -9.03
C GLY A 888 34.35 12.01 -9.31
N GLY A 889 33.50 11.78 -8.31
CA GLY A 889 32.38 10.86 -8.46
C GLY A 889 31.41 10.94 -7.29
N ILE A 890 30.26 10.32 -7.49
CA ILE A 890 29.10 10.42 -6.60
C ILE A 890 28.41 9.05 -6.47
N THR A 891 27.85 8.73 -5.30
CA THR A 891 27.22 7.42 -5.13
C THR A 891 25.87 7.31 -5.82
N GLN A 892 25.54 6.10 -6.23
CA GLN A 892 24.33 5.73 -6.97
C GLN A 892 23.76 4.41 -6.41
N PRO A 893 22.42 4.23 -6.39
CA PRO A 893 21.74 3.06 -5.85
C PRO A 893 21.82 1.86 -6.84
N GLY A 894 23.03 1.33 -7.01
CA GLY A 894 23.37 0.28 -7.96
C GLY A 894 23.90 0.79 -9.31
N GLY A 895 24.70 -0.03 -9.99
CA GLY A 895 25.30 0.29 -11.29
C GLY A 895 24.26 0.63 -12.37
N SER A 896 23.06 0.03 -12.33
CA SER A 896 21.96 0.42 -13.24
C SER A 896 21.60 1.91 -13.13
N ALA A 897 21.58 2.47 -11.93
CA ALA A 897 21.32 3.89 -11.70
C ALA A 897 22.50 4.79 -12.11
N ALA A 898 23.74 4.27 -12.04
CA ALA A 898 24.92 4.94 -12.57
C ALA A 898 24.87 5.03 -14.11
N ASN A 899 24.63 3.91 -14.80
CA ASN A 899 24.51 3.85 -16.27
C ASN A 899 23.29 4.65 -16.80
N GLN A 900 22.22 4.76 -15.99
CA GLN A 900 21.08 5.64 -16.27
C GLN A 900 21.45 7.12 -16.13
N SER A 901 22.15 7.47 -15.05
CA SER A 901 22.57 8.85 -14.79
C SER A 901 23.58 9.36 -15.81
N SER A 902 24.55 8.52 -16.21
CA SER A 902 25.51 8.87 -17.29
C SER A 902 24.81 9.13 -18.62
N MET A 903 23.80 8.34 -18.97
CA MET A 903 23.02 8.52 -20.22
C MET A 903 22.24 9.84 -20.24
N VAL A 904 21.63 10.24 -19.11
CA VAL A 904 20.94 11.54 -18.98
C VAL A 904 21.93 12.70 -18.95
N ILE A 905 23.04 12.58 -18.21
CA ILE A 905 24.12 13.57 -18.21
C ILE A 905 24.65 13.79 -19.63
N ALA A 906 24.87 12.70 -20.39
CA ALA A 906 25.32 12.76 -21.78
C ALA A 906 24.32 13.51 -22.68
N ARG A 907 23.04 13.10 -22.68
CA ARG A 907 21.99 13.78 -23.46
C ARG A 907 21.89 15.25 -23.09
N ASN A 908 21.78 15.57 -21.80
CA ASN A 908 21.57 16.94 -21.31
C ASN A 908 22.82 17.84 -21.46
N ASN A 909 24.01 17.28 -21.71
CA ASN A 909 25.21 18.06 -22.03
C ASN A 909 25.36 18.33 -23.53
N LEU A 910 25.08 17.33 -24.38
CA LEU A 910 25.20 17.40 -25.84
C LEU A 910 23.97 18.07 -26.49
N PHE A 911 22.80 17.94 -25.87
CA PHE A 911 21.50 18.43 -26.33
C PHE A 911 20.75 19.07 -25.14
N PRO A 912 21.23 20.22 -24.63
CA PRO A 912 20.72 20.84 -23.41
C PRO A 912 19.25 21.29 -23.51
N GLU A 913 18.74 21.54 -24.72
CA GLU A 913 17.32 21.83 -24.98
C GLU A 913 16.40 20.69 -24.48
N THR A 914 16.91 19.45 -24.43
CA THR A 914 16.15 18.28 -23.96
C THR A 914 15.84 18.27 -22.47
N LYS A 915 16.38 19.22 -21.69
CA LYS A 915 15.95 19.50 -20.31
C LYS A 915 14.58 20.19 -20.25
N LEU A 916 14.19 20.92 -21.30
CA LEU A 916 12.95 21.70 -21.38
C LEU A 916 11.96 21.12 -22.40
N GLU A 917 12.42 20.83 -23.62
CA GLU A 917 11.58 20.40 -24.76
C GLU A 917 11.37 18.87 -24.82
N GLY A 918 11.96 18.12 -23.90
CA GLY A 918 12.04 16.66 -23.98
C GLY A 918 12.88 16.21 -25.19
N ASN A 919 12.59 15.06 -25.79
CA ASN A 919 13.39 14.55 -26.92
C ASN A 919 13.11 15.27 -28.25
N GLY A 920 12.05 16.10 -28.33
CA GLY A 920 11.65 16.79 -29.56
C GLY A 920 11.53 15.85 -30.78
N ASN A 921 12.03 16.29 -31.93
CA ASN A 921 12.12 15.47 -33.15
C ASN A 921 13.37 14.57 -33.20
N ARG A 922 14.18 14.48 -32.13
CA ARG A 922 15.45 13.74 -32.15
C ARG A 922 15.23 12.24 -31.89
N ARG A 923 15.57 11.42 -32.89
CA ARG A 923 15.65 9.96 -32.73
C ARG A 923 16.99 9.57 -32.10
N PHE A 924 17.11 9.71 -30.78
CA PHE A 924 18.33 9.36 -30.06
C PHE A 924 18.70 7.89 -30.22
N VAL A 925 20.00 7.63 -30.42
CA VAL A 925 20.57 6.28 -30.57
C VAL A 925 21.84 6.15 -29.75
N LEU A 926 22.04 4.96 -29.20
CA LEU A 926 23.15 4.66 -28.31
C LEU A 926 23.64 3.23 -28.47
N PHE A 927 24.95 3.03 -28.27
CA PHE A 927 25.66 1.80 -28.65
C PHE A 927 26.16 1.08 -27.41
N THR A 928 26.14 -0.25 -27.44
CA THR A 928 26.69 -1.11 -26.38
C THR A 928 27.16 -2.43 -26.98
N SER A 929 28.06 -3.13 -26.30
CA SER A 929 28.47 -4.48 -26.69
C SER A 929 27.24 -5.40 -26.78
N ALA A 930 27.23 -6.38 -27.69
CA ALA A 930 26.21 -7.42 -27.71
C ALA A 930 26.14 -8.24 -26.40
N HIS A 931 27.21 -8.21 -25.59
CA HIS A 931 27.25 -8.76 -24.22
C HIS A 931 27.20 -7.67 -23.11
N GLY A 932 26.82 -6.44 -23.48
CA GLY A 932 26.63 -5.33 -22.55
C GLY A 932 25.40 -5.51 -21.65
N HIS A 933 25.38 -4.81 -20.51
CA HIS A 933 24.36 -5.03 -19.50
C HIS A 933 22.98 -4.42 -19.87
N TYR A 934 21.90 -5.16 -19.59
CA TYR A 934 20.52 -4.77 -19.92
C TYR A 934 20.04 -3.46 -19.27
N SER A 935 20.78 -2.92 -18.29
CA SER A 935 20.50 -1.58 -17.72
C SER A 935 20.50 -0.49 -18.79
N VAL A 936 21.31 -0.64 -19.85
CA VAL A 936 21.36 0.28 -20.98
C VAL A 936 20.04 0.30 -21.76
N GLU A 937 19.43 -0.85 -21.98
CA GLU A 937 18.12 -0.94 -22.64
C GLU A 937 16.97 -0.46 -21.74
N LYS A 938 16.99 -0.82 -20.45
CA LYS A 938 16.01 -0.30 -19.49
C LYS A 938 16.12 1.20 -19.29
N ALA A 939 17.32 1.78 -19.39
CA ALA A 939 17.52 3.23 -19.42
C ALA A 939 16.88 3.85 -20.69
N ALA A 940 17.14 3.26 -21.87
CA ALA A 940 16.56 3.74 -23.13
C ALA A 940 15.02 3.68 -23.14
N GLN A 941 14.42 2.63 -22.56
CA GLN A 941 12.98 2.54 -22.33
C GLN A 941 12.50 3.66 -21.39
N MET A 942 13.13 3.82 -20.22
CA MET A 942 12.73 4.77 -19.18
C MET A 942 12.86 6.24 -19.60
N PHE A 943 13.80 6.57 -20.49
CA PHE A 943 14.01 7.93 -21.02
C PHE A 943 13.31 8.21 -22.36
N GLY A 944 12.44 7.31 -22.82
CA GLY A 944 11.63 7.52 -24.02
C GLY A 944 12.41 7.45 -25.33
N PHE A 945 13.57 6.78 -25.36
CA PHE A 945 14.26 6.42 -26.61
C PHE A 945 13.74 5.06 -27.15
N GLY A 946 13.31 4.17 -26.24
CA GLY A 946 12.82 2.82 -26.52
C GLY A 946 13.92 1.81 -26.84
N SER A 947 13.62 0.50 -26.74
CA SER A 947 14.60 -0.57 -27.01
C SER A 947 15.28 -0.45 -28.37
N LYS A 948 14.54 -0.02 -29.41
CA LYS A 948 15.06 0.16 -30.77
C LYS A 948 16.05 1.33 -30.92
N ALA A 949 16.28 2.15 -29.90
CA ALA A 949 17.38 3.12 -29.86
C ALA A 949 18.72 2.50 -29.43
N VAL A 950 18.70 1.32 -28.81
CA VAL A 950 19.91 0.61 -28.39
C VAL A 950 20.42 -0.23 -29.55
N ARG A 951 21.68 0.01 -29.94
CA ARG A 951 22.39 -0.75 -30.97
C ARG A 951 23.38 -1.67 -30.27
N ALA A 952 23.07 -2.97 -30.26
CA ALA A 952 24.06 -3.99 -29.96
C ALA A 952 25.14 -3.98 -31.05
N VAL A 953 26.40 -3.88 -30.65
CA VAL A 953 27.57 -3.86 -31.54
C VAL A 953 28.24 -5.23 -31.53
N ASP A 954 28.64 -5.69 -32.72
CA ASP A 954 29.29 -6.98 -32.91
C ASP A 954 30.54 -7.15 -32.03
N ILE A 955 30.68 -8.36 -31.52
CA ILE A 955 31.75 -8.79 -30.61
C ILE A 955 32.73 -9.74 -31.31
N ASP A 956 33.95 -9.84 -30.79
CA ASP A 956 34.92 -10.87 -31.17
C ASP A 956 34.69 -12.21 -30.44
N ALA A 957 35.57 -13.18 -30.67
CA ALA A 957 35.47 -14.52 -30.06
C ALA A 957 35.70 -14.52 -28.54
N GLN A 958 36.26 -13.44 -27.98
CA GLN A 958 36.45 -13.20 -26.56
C GLN A 958 35.24 -12.46 -25.94
N GLY A 959 34.24 -12.10 -26.73
CA GLY A 959 33.05 -11.37 -26.29
C GLY A 959 33.26 -9.87 -26.10
N ARG A 960 34.30 -9.30 -26.72
CA ARG A 960 34.67 -7.88 -26.65
C ARG A 960 34.13 -7.13 -27.88
N MET A 961 33.60 -5.92 -27.70
CA MET A 961 33.12 -5.06 -28.79
C MET A 961 34.20 -4.79 -29.83
N LYS A 962 33.86 -4.88 -31.13
CA LYS A 962 34.74 -4.52 -32.25
C LYS A 962 34.67 -3.01 -32.56
N PRO A 963 35.78 -2.25 -32.48
CA PRO A 963 35.78 -0.81 -32.81
C PRO A 963 35.31 -0.50 -34.23
N ASP A 964 35.72 -1.29 -35.23
CA ASP A 964 35.28 -1.11 -36.63
C ASP A 964 33.76 -1.31 -36.79
N ALA A 965 33.18 -2.25 -36.04
CA ALA A 965 31.74 -2.49 -36.06
C ALA A 965 30.96 -1.36 -35.37
N LEU A 966 31.52 -0.77 -34.31
CA LEU A 966 30.99 0.43 -33.67
C LEU A 966 31.00 1.61 -34.66
N ASP A 967 32.12 1.85 -35.35
CA ASP A 967 32.25 2.94 -36.33
C ASP A 967 31.23 2.81 -37.48
N ILE A 968 31.09 1.61 -38.03
CA ILE A 968 30.10 1.28 -39.06
C ILE A 968 28.66 1.44 -38.53
N ALA A 969 28.38 1.03 -37.28
CA ALA A 969 27.05 1.16 -36.69
C ALA A 969 26.66 2.63 -36.44
N ILE A 970 27.62 3.45 -35.98
CA ILE A 970 27.41 4.90 -35.81
C ILE A 970 27.17 5.56 -37.17
N GLN A 971 27.97 5.24 -38.19
CA GLN A 971 27.81 5.84 -39.51
C GLN A 971 26.43 5.50 -40.12
N LYS A 972 26.02 4.22 -40.09
CA LYS A 972 24.68 3.80 -40.51
C LYS A 972 23.55 4.55 -39.78
N SER A 973 23.74 4.86 -38.50
CA SER A 973 22.77 5.63 -37.71
C SER A 973 22.71 7.10 -38.15
N LYS A 974 23.85 7.74 -38.42
CA LYS A 974 23.92 9.09 -39.00
C LYS A 974 23.28 9.13 -40.40
N ASP A 975 23.60 8.14 -41.26
CA ASP A 975 23.05 8.01 -42.62
C ASP A 975 21.52 7.81 -42.62
N ALA A 976 20.99 7.11 -41.61
CA ALA A 976 19.55 6.91 -41.40
C ALA A 976 18.83 8.16 -40.82
N GLY A 977 19.55 9.27 -40.57
CA GLY A 977 19.02 10.49 -39.98
C GLY A 977 18.64 10.36 -38.50
N GLU A 978 19.32 9.47 -37.77
CA GLU A 978 19.19 9.29 -36.33
C GLU A 978 20.22 10.18 -35.59
N THR A 979 20.07 10.31 -34.27
CA THR A 979 20.94 11.12 -33.39
C THR A 979 21.78 10.20 -32.49
N PRO A 980 22.88 9.60 -32.99
CA PRO A 980 23.81 8.87 -32.15
C PRO A 980 24.49 9.82 -31.15
N PHE A 981 24.52 9.47 -29.86
CA PHE A 981 25.09 10.36 -28.82
C PHE A 981 25.93 9.67 -27.72
N TYR A 982 25.81 8.36 -27.53
CA TYR A 982 26.35 7.67 -26.35
C TYR A 982 26.87 6.27 -26.68
N VAL A 983 27.99 5.88 -26.11
CA VAL A 983 28.59 4.54 -26.22
C VAL A 983 28.88 3.98 -24.83
N ASN A 984 28.46 2.74 -24.59
CA ASN A 984 28.69 1.99 -23.36
C ASN A 984 29.75 0.90 -23.61
N ALA A 985 31.00 1.19 -23.28
CA ALA A 985 32.09 0.21 -23.26
C ALA A 985 32.04 -0.58 -21.93
N THR A 986 32.01 -1.91 -21.99
CA THR A 986 31.82 -2.77 -20.82
C THR A 986 33.16 -3.27 -20.29
N ALA A 987 33.52 -2.87 -19.06
CA ALA A 987 34.70 -3.37 -18.37
C ALA A 987 34.31 -4.54 -17.45
N GLY A 988 34.34 -5.75 -18.02
CA GLY A 988 33.92 -7.00 -17.36
C GLY A 988 32.44 -7.31 -17.61
N THR A 989 32.12 -7.96 -18.72
CA THR A 989 30.75 -8.42 -19.02
C THR A 989 30.22 -9.38 -17.95
N THR A 990 28.90 -9.41 -17.72
CA THR A 990 28.30 -10.19 -16.62
C THR A 990 28.31 -11.70 -16.84
N VAL A 991 28.46 -12.17 -18.08
CA VAL A 991 28.51 -13.59 -18.43
C VAL A 991 29.95 -14.07 -18.60
N LEU A 992 30.70 -13.55 -19.58
CA LEU A 992 32.04 -14.04 -19.91
C LEU A 992 33.19 -13.34 -19.15
N GLY A 993 32.94 -12.16 -18.59
CA GLY A 993 33.99 -11.35 -17.93
C GLY A 993 34.84 -10.55 -18.91
N SER A 994 34.45 -10.47 -20.18
CA SER A 994 35.13 -9.76 -21.26
C SER A 994 35.31 -8.27 -20.95
N PHE A 995 36.42 -7.67 -21.39
CA PHE A 995 36.66 -6.23 -21.35
C PHE A 995 36.66 -5.69 -22.78
N ASP A 996 35.75 -4.75 -23.07
CA ASP A 996 35.72 -4.06 -24.35
C ASP A 996 37.01 -3.20 -24.52
N PRO A 997 37.55 -3.03 -25.75
CA PRO A 997 38.77 -2.26 -26.02
C PRO A 997 38.52 -0.75 -25.88
N ILE A 998 38.58 -0.24 -24.64
CA ILE A 998 38.16 1.12 -24.27
C ILE A 998 38.95 2.19 -25.04
N ASP A 999 40.27 2.02 -25.18
CA ASP A 999 41.15 3.00 -25.82
C ASP A 999 40.79 3.17 -27.30
N GLU A 1000 40.65 2.07 -28.04
CA GLU A 1000 40.24 2.02 -29.44
C GLU A 1000 38.78 2.50 -29.64
N ILE A 1001 37.87 2.15 -28.72
CA ILE A 1001 36.49 2.68 -28.71
C ILE A 1001 36.48 4.20 -28.48
N SER A 1002 37.37 4.72 -27.65
CA SER A 1002 37.44 6.16 -27.36
C SER A 1002 37.90 6.98 -28.56
N GLU A 1003 38.70 6.41 -29.47
CA GLU A 1003 39.03 7.04 -30.75
C GLU A 1003 37.80 7.17 -31.66
N VAL A 1004 36.97 6.12 -31.72
CA VAL A 1004 35.69 6.15 -32.44
C VAL A 1004 34.72 7.17 -31.82
N CYS A 1005 34.64 7.23 -30.48
CA CYS A 1005 33.81 8.22 -29.78
C CYS A 1005 34.26 9.65 -30.04
N GLN A 1006 35.57 9.91 -30.00
CA GLN A 1006 36.16 11.23 -30.30
C GLN A 1006 35.94 11.62 -31.77
N LYS A 1007 36.19 10.71 -32.71
CA LYS A 1007 35.94 10.90 -34.15
C LYS A 1007 34.48 11.28 -34.46
N HIS A 1008 33.53 10.70 -33.74
CA HIS A 1008 32.09 10.89 -33.99
C HIS A 1008 31.39 11.89 -33.08
N ASN A 1009 32.09 12.48 -32.11
CA ASN A 1009 31.60 13.34 -31.04
C ASN A 1009 30.47 12.69 -30.22
N LEU A 1010 30.76 11.52 -29.63
CA LEU A 1010 29.87 10.76 -28.77
C LEU A 1010 30.40 10.72 -27.34
N TRP A 1011 29.50 10.66 -26.36
CA TRP A 1011 29.84 10.43 -24.96
C TRP A 1011 30.29 8.98 -24.73
N LEU A 1012 31.50 8.79 -24.21
CA LEU A 1012 32.01 7.49 -23.79
C LEU A 1012 31.71 7.26 -22.31
N HIS A 1013 30.89 6.25 -22.04
CA HIS A 1013 30.72 5.68 -20.72
C HIS A 1013 31.41 4.32 -20.61
N VAL A 1014 32.18 4.12 -19.54
CA VAL A 1014 32.73 2.81 -19.18
C VAL A 1014 31.87 2.19 -18.08
N ASP A 1015 31.16 1.11 -18.43
CA ASP A 1015 30.47 0.28 -17.44
C ASP A 1015 31.48 -0.64 -16.74
N GLY A 1016 32.13 -0.10 -15.71
CA GLY A 1016 32.98 -0.82 -14.77
C GLY A 1016 32.19 -1.43 -13.60
N SER A 1017 30.87 -1.56 -13.71
CA SER A 1017 30.02 -2.10 -12.62
C SER A 1017 30.39 -3.51 -12.18
N TRP A 1018 31.24 -4.24 -12.90
CA TRP A 1018 31.82 -5.52 -12.44
C TRP A 1018 33.35 -5.44 -12.40
N GLY A 1019 33.97 -5.35 -13.57
CA GLY A 1019 35.43 -5.37 -13.71
C GLY A 1019 36.15 -4.09 -13.32
N GLY A 1020 35.47 -2.95 -13.13
CA GLY A 1020 36.11 -1.67 -12.81
C GLY A 1020 36.94 -1.68 -11.51
N SER A 1021 36.63 -2.58 -10.58
CA SER A 1021 37.41 -2.72 -9.34
C SER A 1021 38.84 -3.21 -9.55
N ILE A 1022 39.18 -3.80 -10.71
CA ILE A 1022 40.57 -4.20 -11.00
C ILE A 1022 41.56 -3.03 -11.12
N VAL A 1023 41.07 -1.79 -11.11
CA VAL A 1023 41.90 -0.58 -11.05
C VAL A 1023 42.84 -0.56 -9.83
N PHE A 1024 42.49 -1.27 -8.76
CA PHE A 1024 43.34 -1.50 -7.59
C PHE A 1024 44.49 -2.50 -7.83
N SER A 1025 44.40 -3.36 -8.86
CA SER A 1025 45.39 -4.41 -9.12
C SER A 1025 46.46 -3.95 -10.12
N ASP A 1026 47.71 -3.91 -9.69
CA ASP A 1026 48.86 -3.69 -10.57
C ASP A 1026 48.93 -4.71 -11.73
N LYS A 1027 48.56 -5.97 -11.46
CA LYS A 1027 48.54 -7.06 -12.46
C LYS A 1027 47.41 -6.87 -13.47
N GLN A 1028 46.20 -6.51 -13.02
CA GLN A 1028 44.98 -6.59 -13.82
C GLN A 1028 44.55 -5.25 -14.46
N ARG A 1029 44.93 -4.09 -13.90
CA ARG A 1029 44.48 -2.76 -14.37
C ARG A 1029 44.76 -2.45 -15.84
N HIS A 1030 45.69 -3.15 -16.48
CA HIS A 1030 45.97 -3.00 -17.91
C HIS A 1030 44.72 -3.27 -18.79
N LYS A 1031 43.77 -4.07 -18.30
CA LYS A 1031 42.45 -4.32 -18.94
C LYS A 1031 41.51 -3.10 -18.93
N LEU A 1032 41.89 -2.01 -18.25
CA LEU A 1032 41.16 -0.73 -18.21
C LEU A 1032 41.86 0.37 -19.04
N LYS A 1033 42.90 0.05 -19.83
CA LYS A 1033 43.60 1.02 -20.70
C LYS A 1033 42.60 1.80 -21.57
N GLY A 1034 42.66 3.14 -21.50
CA GLY A 1034 41.71 4.05 -22.15
C GLY A 1034 40.57 4.55 -21.25
N SER A 1035 40.42 4.04 -20.01
CA SER A 1035 39.41 4.56 -19.06
C SER A 1035 39.63 6.02 -18.70
N ASP A 1036 40.88 6.49 -18.77
CA ASP A 1036 41.29 7.88 -18.59
C ASP A 1036 40.71 8.82 -19.66
N ARG A 1037 40.33 8.28 -20.83
CA ARG A 1037 39.70 9.01 -21.95
C ARG A 1037 38.17 9.07 -21.85
N ALA A 1038 37.55 8.40 -20.87
CA ALA A 1038 36.10 8.33 -20.71
C ALA A 1038 35.48 9.62 -20.14
N ASP A 1039 34.23 9.92 -20.54
CA ASP A 1039 33.46 11.03 -19.97
C ASP A 1039 32.92 10.67 -18.58
N SER A 1040 32.47 9.42 -18.39
CA SER A 1040 32.09 8.88 -17.09
C SER A 1040 32.30 7.37 -16.97
N ILE A 1041 32.45 6.89 -15.74
CA ILE A 1041 32.75 5.48 -15.41
C ILE A 1041 31.83 5.03 -14.27
N SER A 1042 31.11 3.92 -14.41
CA SER A 1042 30.40 3.31 -13.28
C SER A 1042 31.30 2.27 -12.59
N ILE A 1043 31.22 2.16 -11.26
CA ILE A 1043 31.92 1.13 -10.48
C ILE A 1043 31.04 0.67 -9.32
N CYS A 1044 31.02 -0.64 -9.06
CA CYS A 1044 30.29 -1.24 -7.94
C CYS A 1044 31.26 -1.96 -6.97
N PRO A 1045 31.81 -1.26 -5.97
CA PRO A 1045 32.52 -1.88 -4.85
C PRO A 1045 31.72 -2.99 -4.15
N HIS A 1046 30.38 -2.93 -4.20
CA HIS A 1046 29.52 -4.00 -3.68
C HIS A 1046 29.57 -5.34 -4.43
N LYS A 1047 30.34 -5.40 -5.52
CA LYS A 1047 30.61 -6.63 -6.26
C LYS A 1047 31.99 -7.16 -5.90
N MET A 1048 33.00 -6.92 -6.75
CA MET A 1048 34.34 -7.51 -6.63
C MET A 1048 35.08 -7.19 -5.33
N LEU A 1049 34.83 -6.05 -4.69
CA LEU A 1049 35.44 -5.68 -3.39
C LEU A 1049 34.62 -6.12 -2.17
N ASN A 1050 33.49 -6.82 -2.37
CA ASN A 1050 32.60 -7.31 -1.31
C ASN A 1050 32.21 -6.25 -0.24
N VAL A 1051 32.06 -5.00 -0.66
CA VAL A 1051 31.43 -3.96 0.16
C VAL A 1051 29.92 -4.27 0.28
N PRO A 1052 29.21 -3.96 1.38
CA PRO A 1052 27.80 -4.30 1.48
C PRO A 1052 26.93 -3.56 0.45
N LEU A 1053 25.93 -4.27 -0.07
CA LEU A 1053 24.87 -3.72 -0.92
C LEU A 1053 24.04 -2.65 -0.17
N THR A 1054 23.68 -1.52 -0.77
CA THR A 1054 24.26 -0.90 -1.97
C THR A 1054 25.60 -0.21 -1.65
N CYS A 1055 26.50 -0.18 -2.64
CA CYS A 1055 27.66 0.72 -2.68
C CYS A 1055 28.20 0.78 -4.12
N SER A 1056 27.91 1.85 -4.84
CA SER A 1056 28.35 2.06 -6.23
C SER A 1056 28.48 3.54 -6.54
N PHE A 1057 29.37 3.89 -7.45
CA PHE A 1057 29.66 5.26 -7.85
C PHE A 1057 29.45 5.45 -9.34
N LEU A 1058 29.03 6.65 -9.73
CA LEU A 1058 29.30 7.20 -11.05
C LEU A 1058 30.44 8.21 -10.91
N LEU A 1059 31.57 7.91 -11.54
CA LEU A 1059 32.73 8.79 -11.65
C LEU A 1059 32.63 9.61 -12.94
N GLY A 1060 33.16 10.82 -12.94
CA GLY A 1060 33.17 11.73 -14.09
C GLY A 1060 34.47 12.50 -14.21
N LYS A 1061 34.90 12.75 -15.45
CA LYS A 1061 36.11 13.55 -15.73
C LYS A 1061 35.95 15.03 -15.31
N ASP A 1062 34.71 15.51 -15.23
CA ASP A 1062 34.36 16.87 -14.83
C ASP A 1062 32.94 16.90 -14.22
N LEU A 1063 32.86 17.08 -12.90
CA LEU A 1063 31.57 17.14 -12.18
C LEU A 1063 30.72 18.36 -12.57
N ARG A 1064 31.28 19.38 -13.24
CA ARG A 1064 30.48 20.49 -13.79
C ARG A 1064 29.55 20.03 -14.91
N GLN A 1065 29.91 18.96 -15.63
CA GLN A 1065 29.01 18.32 -16.60
C GLN A 1065 27.87 17.58 -15.88
N PHE A 1066 28.12 16.98 -14.72
CA PHE A 1066 27.10 16.30 -13.92
C PHE A 1066 26.09 17.33 -13.40
N HIS A 1067 26.58 18.43 -12.80
CA HIS A 1067 25.78 19.58 -12.39
C HIS A 1067 24.95 20.12 -13.56
N LYS A 1068 25.57 20.57 -14.67
CA LYS A 1068 24.85 21.08 -15.86
C LYS A 1068 23.77 20.07 -16.34
N GLY A 1069 24.11 18.79 -16.36
CA GLY A 1069 23.20 17.72 -16.79
C GLY A 1069 21.98 17.53 -15.90
N MET A 1070 22.14 17.61 -14.57
CA MET A 1070 21.10 17.23 -13.59
C MET A 1070 20.42 18.41 -12.88
N THR A 1071 21.12 19.54 -12.72
CA THR A 1071 20.69 20.69 -11.90
C THR A 1071 19.32 21.24 -12.28
N LEU A 1072 18.50 21.57 -11.27
CA LEU A 1072 17.20 22.22 -11.39
C LEU A 1072 16.97 23.15 -10.19
N PRO A 1073 16.34 24.33 -10.36
CA PRO A 1073 16.08 25.24 -9.27
C PRO A 1073 15.11 24.63 -8.24
N ALA A 1074 15.59 24.43 -7.01
CA ALA A 1074 14.83 23.83 -5.92
C ALA A 1074 15.02 24.66 -4.63
N GLY A 1075 14.45 25.86 -4.58
CA GLY A 1075 14.64 26.83 -3.48
C GLY A 1075 14.22 26.36 -2.07
N TYR A 1076 13.49 25.24 -1.96
CA TYR A 1076 13.21 24.58 -0.67
C TYR A 1076 14.40 23.75 -0.12
N LEU A 1077 15.48 23.62 -0.90
CA LEU A 1077 16.58 22.69 -0.66
C LEU A 1077 17.96 23.30 -0.96
N PHE A 1078 18.09 23.98 -2.10
CA PHE A 1078 19.31 24.64 -2.53
C PHE A 1078 19.18 26.15 -2.30
N HIS A 1079 19.37 26.57 -1.05
CA HIS A 1079 19.18 27.97 -0.61
C HIS A 1079 20.26 28.95 -1.09
N ASN A 1080 21.21 28.50 -1.92
CA ASN A 1080 22.23 29.35 -2.56
C ASN A 1080 21.66 30.10 -3.80
N ALA A 1081 20.33 30.22 -3.91
CA ALA A 1081 19.62 30.80 -5.05
C ALA A 1081 19.08 32.22 -4.79
N ASP A 1082 19.10 32.70 -3.55
CA ASP A 1082 18.57 34.02 -3.16
C ASP A 1082 19.34 35.20 -3.82
N ASP A 1083 20.55 34.96 -4.32
CA ASP A 1083 21.35 35.90 -5.12
C ASP A 1083 20.86 36.07 -6.57
N VAL A 1084 19.81 35.34 -7.01
CA VAL A 1084 19.36 35.33 -8.42
C VAL A 1084 18.11 36.21 -8.68
N GLU A 1085 17.28 36.50 -7.67
CA GLU A 1085 16.06 37.32 -7.86
C GLU A 1085 16.34 38.83 -8.01
N ASN A 1086 17.52 39.31 -7.62
CA ASN A 1086 17.95 40.69 -7.87
C ASN A 1086 18.75 40.78 -9.17
N GLY A 1087 18.27 41.55 -10.15
CA GLY A 1087 18.84 41.66 -11.50
C GLY A 1087 20.18 42.38 -11.65
N ASP A 1088 21.06 42.35 -10.64
CA ASP A 1088 22.48 42.71 -10.76
C ASP A 1088 23.31 41.42 -10.67
N ALA A 1089 23.81 40.93 -11.81
CA ALA A 1089 24.66 39.74 -11.89
C ALA A 1089 26.09 39.97 -11.35
N SER A 1090 26.23 40.79 -10.30
CA SER A 1090 27.48 41.06 -9.61
C SER A 1090 27.27 41.37 -8.12
N LYS A 1091 27.72 40.48 -7.22
CA LYS A 1091 28.89 40.76 -6.36
C LYS A 1091 29.41 39.55 -5.56
N ASP A 1092 28.60 38.75 -4.89
CA ASP A 1092 29.13 37.75 -3.91
C ASP A 1092 29.40 36.32 -4.44
N HIS A 1093 29.25 36.09 -5.76
CA HIS A 1093 29.88 34.97 -6.48
C HIS A 1093 30.91 35.42 -7.53
N SER A 1094 31.28 36.70 -7.56
CA SER A 1094 32.12 37.28 -8.61
C SER A 1094 33.64 37.11 -8.43
N ASP A 1095 34.11 36.47 -7.35
CA ASP A 1095 35.53 36.09 -7.21
C ASP A 1095 35.89 34.80 -7.98
N ALA A 1096 34.89 34.14 -8.59
CA ALA A 1096 35.07 33.07 -9.58
C ALA A 1096 35.12 33.58 -11.04
N HIS A 1097 35.51 34.85 -11.25
CA HIS A 1097 35.82 35.38 -12.58
C HIS A 1097 36.91 34.58 -13.29
N LEU A 1098 36.51 33.79 -14.30
CA LEU A 1098 37.15 33.49 -15.61
C LEU A 1098 38.70 33.38 -15.75
N ASN A 1099 39.43 33.24 -14.65
CA ASN A 1099 40.81 32.77 -14.61
C ASN A 1099 40.76 31.24 -14.51
N GLY A 1100 41.39 30.53 -15.46
CA GLY A 1100 41.25 29.08 -15.63
C GLY A 1100 41.92 28.19 -14.57
N ASN A 1101 41.82 28.55 -13.28
CA ASN A 1101 42.47 27.85 -12.16
C ASN A 1101 41.61 27.72 -10.89
N THR A 1102 40.43 28.35 -10.80
CA THR A 1102 39.50 28.14 -9.67
C THR A 1102 38.70 26.85 -9.87
N THR A 1103 38.78 25.94 -8.89
CA THR A 1103 38.05 24.67 -8.90
C THR A 1103 36.62 24.93 -8.42
N GLN A 1104 35.60 24.60 -9.23
CA GLN A 1104 34.21 24.83 -8.84
C GLN A 1104 33.74 23.67 -7.97
N GLU A 1105 33.67 23.91 -6.65
CA GLU A 1105 33.33 22.88 -5.68
C GLU A 1105 31.83 22.83 -5.39
N TYR A 1106 31.19 21.77 -5.88
CA TYR A 1106 29.84 21.40 -5.45
C TYR A 1106 29.89 20.73 -4.07
N TRP A 1107 28.97 21.12 -3.18
CA TRP A 1107 28.84 20.59 -1.82
C TRP A 1107 27.47 19.95 -1.57
N ASP A 1108 26.42 20.49 -2.21
CA ASP A 1108 25.07 19.94 -2.17
C ASP A 1108 24.92 18.86 -3.25
N LEU A 1109 25.38 17.65 -2.89
CA LEU A 1109 25.60 16.54 -3.82
C LEU A 1109 24.34 16.06 -4.57
N ALA A 1110 23.13 16.33 -4.07
CA ALA A 1110 21.90 15.94 -4.78
C ALA A 1110 21.82 16.55 -6.18
N ASP A 1111 22.28 17.80 -6.37
CA ASP A 1111 22.17 18.55 -7.64
C ASP A 1111 23.04 17.99 -8.79
N LEU A 1112 23.89 17.00 -8.48
CA LEU A 1112 24.67 16.23 -9.44
C LEU A 1112 23.95 14.94 -9.92
N THR A 1113 22.72 14.68 -9.46
CA THR A 1113 22.03 13.38 -9.62
C THR A 1113 20.50 13.51 -9.79
N PRO A 1114 19.80 12.49 -10.31
CA PRO A 1114 18.33 12.48 -10.35
C PRO A 1114 17.67 12.12 -9.00
N GLN A 1115 18.38 12.21 -7.87
CA GLN A 1115 17.91 11.80 -6.54
C GLN A 1115 17.96 12.97 -5.54
N CYS A 1116 16.81 13.27 -4.93
CA CYS A 1116 16.75 14.14 -3.75
C CYS A 1116 17.20 13.37 -2.49
N GLY A 1117 16.52 12.27 -2.15
CA GLY A 1117 16.90 11.40 -1.03
C GLY A 1117 18.04 10.45 -1.40
N ARG A 1118 19.15 10.50 -0.66
CA ARG A 1118 20.40 9.76 -0.91
C ARG A 1118 20.99 9.19 0.38
N ARG A 1119 21.53 7.96 0.33
CA ARG A 1119 22.22 7.32 1.46
C ARG A 1119 23.74 7.46 1.28
N GLY A 1120 24.48 7.70 2.37
CA GLY A 1120 25.93 7.86 2.36
C GLY A 1120 26.74 6.56 2.16
N ASP A 1121 26.35 5.71 1.21
CA ASP A 1121 26.96 4.39 0.96
C ASP A 1121 28.47 4.44 0.62
N SER A 1122 29.01 5.63 0.31
CA SER A 1122 30.44 5.88 0.14
C SER A 1122 31.26 5.60 1.41
N LEU A 1123 30.68 5.79 2.60
CA LEU A 1123 31.32 5.49 3.88
C LEU A 1123 31.75 4.01 3.96
N LYS A 1124 30.99 3.10 3.34
CA LYS A 1124 31.29 1.66 3.37
C LYS A 1124 32.59 1.34 2.64
N LEU A 1125 32.79 1.93 1.46
CA LEU A 1125 34.07 1.83 0.74
C LEU A 1125 35.17 2.56 1.51
N ALA A 1126 34.93 3.79 1.96
CA ALA A 1126 35.93 4.60 2.64
C ALA A 1126 36.51 3.88 3.87
N LEU A 1127 35.66 3.34 4.74
CA LEU A 1127 36.11 2.59 5.92
C LEU A 1127 36.77 1.25 5.56
N SER A 1128 36.28 0.54 4.54
CA SER A 1128 36.94 -0.69 4.05
C SER A 1128 38.34 -0.39 3.51
N TRP A 1129 38.51 0.71 2.76
CA TRP A 1129 39.79 1.14 2.18
C TRP A 1129 40.75 1.69 3.25
N ILE A 1130 40.26 2.40 4.26
CA ILE A 1130 41.05 2.80 5.44
C ILE A 1130 41.53 1.56 6.23
N TYR A 1131 40.72 0.51 6.31
CA TYR A 1131 41.05 -0.71 7.06
C TYR A 1131 42.04 -1.65 6.33
N TYR A 1132 41.85 -1.88 5.03
CA TYR A 1132 42.71 -2.79 4.25
C TYR A 1132 43.87 -2.07 3.53
N GLY A 1133 43.79 -0.75 3.35
CA GLY A 1133 44.67 0.00 2.46
C GLY A 1133 44.44 -0.34 0.97
N THR A 1134 45.07 0.41 0.07
CA THR A 1134 45.06 0.08 -1.37
C THR A 1134 45.73 -1.28 -1.63
N GLU A 1135 46.74 -1.64 -0.83
CA GLU A 1135 47.47 -2.89 -0.94
C GLU A 1135 46.64 -4.11 -0.56
N GLY A 1136 45.88 -4.06 0.55
CA GLY A 1136 44.99 -5.16 0.90
C GLY A 1136 43.87 -5.35 -0.12
N LEU A 1137 43.36 -4.26 -0.73
CA LEU A 1137 42.37 -4.34 -1.81
C LEU A 1137 42.97 -4.88 -3.13
N ARG A 1138 44.23 -4.53 -3.46
CA ARG A 1138 45.01 -5.14 -4.56
C ARG A 1138 45.13 -6.65 -4.35
N ASP A 1139 45.64 -7.06 -3.20
CA ASP A 1139 45.98 -8.45 -2.89
C ASP A 1139 44.71 -9.33 -2.83
N TYR A 1140 43.59 -8.77 -2.36
CA TYR A 1140 42.26 -9.38 -2.40
C TYR A 1140 41.76 -9.69 -3.82
N ILE A 1141 41.94 -8.75 -4.75
CA ILE A 1141 41.58 -8.93 -6.17
C ILE A 1141 42.52 -9.93 -6.84
N ASP A 1142 43.82 -9.80 -6.61
CA ASP A 1142 44.82 -10.69 -7.19
C ASP A 1142 44.59 -12.15 -6.79
N HIS A 1143 44.36 -12.43 -5.50
CA HIS A 1143 43.98 -13.75 -5.01
C HIS A 1143 42.70 -14.28 -5.68
N ALA A 1144 41.67 -13.44 -5.85
CA ALA A 1144 40.45 -13.84 -6.55
C ALA A 1144 40.73 -14.26 -8.02
N PHE A 1145 41.62 -13.54 -8.71
CA PHE A 1145 42.03 -13.88 -10.08
C PHE A 1145 42.85 -15.18 -10.14
N ASP A 1146 43.76 -15.39 -9.20
CA ASP A 1146 44.57 -16.61 -9.11
C ASP A 1146 43.66 -17.84 -8.85
N ILE A 1147 42.63 -17.71 -8.01
CA ILE A 1147 41.60 -18.75 -7.77
C ILE A 1147 40.67 -18.96 -8.99
N ALA A 1148 40.34 -17.92 -9.75
CA ALA A 1148 39.58 -18.06 -11.00
C ALA A 1148 40.40 -18.83 -12.07
N ALA A 1149 41.70 -18.53 -12.19
CA ALA A 1149 42.62 -19.24 -13.07
C ALA A 1149 42.83 -20.70 -12.63
N GLU A 1150 42.89 -20.97 -11.32
CA GLU A 1150 42.92 -22.35 -10.80
C GLU A 1150 41.63 -23.12 -11.15
N LEU A 1151 40.44 -22.56 -10.92
CA LEU A 1151 39.18 -23.21 -11.29
C LEU A 1151 39.11 -23.50 -12.80
N ALA A 1152 39.51 -22.54 -13.65
CA ALA A 1152 39.59 -22.76 -15.09
C ALA A 1152 40.60 -23.86 -15.48
N SER A 1153 41.72 -23.96 -14.75
CA SER A 1153 42.75 -24.99 -14.96
C SER A 1153 42.31 -26.39 -14.50
N ILE A 1154 41.59 -26.49 -13.38
CA ILE A 1154 40.97 -27.75 -12.93
C ILE A 1154 39.93 -28.23 -13.94
N VAL A 1155 39.04 -27.33 -14.39
CA VAL A 1155 37.97 -27.62 -15.35
C VAL A 1155 38.54 -28.03 -16.70
N SER A 1156 39.53 -27.31 -17.24
CA SER A 1156 40.16 -27.66 -18.54
C SER A 1156 41.03 -28.92 -18.48
N SER A 1157 41.49 -29.34 -17.31
CA SER A 1157 42.24 -30.60 -17.14
C SER A 1157 41.35 -31.85 -17.08
N SER A 1158 40.06 -31.72 -16.77
CA SER A 1158 39.14 -32.87 -16.65
C SER A 1158 38.33 -33.11 -17.92
N ARG A 1159 38.37 -34.36 -18.41
CA ARG A 1159 37.56 -34.84 -19.55
C ARG A 1159 36.05 -34.81 -19.28
N SER A 1160 35.63 -34.62 -18.02
CA SER A 1160 34.22 -34.47 -17.65
C SER A 1160 33.65 -33.11 -18.04
N PHE A 1161 34.46 -32.12 -18.43
CA PHE A 1161 34.02 -30.75 -18.62
C PHE A 1161 34.43 -30.17 -19.99
N THR A 1162 33.90 -29.00 -20.32
CA THR A 1162 34.33 -28.21 -21.48
C THR A 1162 34.30 -26.74 -21.10
N LEU A 1163 35.48 -26.15 -20.96
CA LEU A 1163 35.64 -24.73 -20.61
C LEU A 1163 35.09 -23.83 -21.74
N VAL A 1164 34.41 -22.75 -21.36
CA VAL A 1164 33.89 -21.69 -22.24
C VAL A 1164 34.65 -20.38 -22.02
N SER A 1165 35.10 -20.10 -20.79
CA SER A 1165 36.04 -19.00 -20.51
C SER A 1165 37.42 -19.26 -21.13
N GLU A 1166 38.21 -18.19 -21.28
CA GLU A 1166 39.66 -18.30 -21.47
C GLU A 1166 40.34 -18.86 -20.20
N ASN A 1167 41.58 -19.35 -20.32
CA ASN A 1167 42.42 -19.72 -19.19
C ASN A 1167 43.80 -19.04 -19.31
N PRO A 1168 44.17 -18.10 -18.42
CA PRO A 1168 43.39 -17.59 -17.29
C PRO A 1168 42.12 -16.81 -17.73
N PRO A 1169 41.03 -16.82 -16.94
CA PRO A 1169 39.83 -16.07 -17.24
C PRO A 1169 40.04 -14.54 -17.33
N PRO A 1170 39.23 -13.82 -18.13
CA PRO A 1170 39.34 -12.37 -18.25
C PRO A 1170 38.86 -11.64 -16.98
N CYS A 1171 37.92 -12.21 -16.23
CA CYS A 1171 37.43 -11.72 -14.92
C CYS A 1171 37.12 -12.91 -13.98
N LEU A 1172 36.56 -12.63 -12.79
CA LEU A 1172 36.40 -13.61 -11.70
C LEU A 1172 35.30 -14.69 -11.90
N GLN A 1173 34.70 -14.78 -13.09
CA GLN A 1173 33.75 -15.86 -13.38
C GLN A 1173 34.32 -16.88 -14.37
N VAL A 1174 34.06 -18.16 -14.09
CA VAL A 1174 34.50 -19.29 -14.90
C VAL A 1174 33.28 -19.99 -15.49
N CYS A 1175 33.23 -20.01 -16.81
CA CYS A 1175 32.11 -20.51 -17.59
C CYS A 1175 32.47 -21.86 -18.20
N PHE A 1176 31.63 -22.88 -18.04
CA PHE A 1176 31.88 -24.23 -18.57
C PHE A 1176 30.63 -25.12 -18.67
N TYR A 1177 30.69 -26.12 -19.54
CA TYR A 1177 29.73 -27.23 -19.59
C TYR A 1177 30.26 -28.45 -18.82
N PHE A 1178 29.36 -29.27 -18.27
CA PHE A 1178 29.65 -30.65 -17.88
C PHE A 1178 29.22 -31.60 -19.02
N ARG A 1179 30.14 -32.47 -19.46
CA ARG A 1179 29.98 -33.47 -20.54
C ARG A 1179 29.19 -32.96 -21.75
N LYS A 1180 29.66 -31.84 -22.33
CA LYS A 1180 29.02 -31.12 -23.43
C LYS A 1180 28.61 -32.05 -24.58
N GLN A 1181 27.32 -32.11 -24.86
CA GLN A 1181 26.72 -32.82 -25.98
C GLN A 1181 26.55 -31.87 -27.18
N LYS A 1182 26.21 -32.44 -28.35
CA LYS A 1182 25.80 -31.65 -29.54
C LYS A 1182 24.37 -31.08 -29.44
N ASP A 1183 23.57 -31.54 -28.47
CA ASP A 1183 22.22 -31.03 -28.25
C ASP A 1183 22.22 -29.96 -27.15
N ALA A 1184 21.84 -28.74 -27.54
CA ALA A 1184 21.67 -27.61 -26.65
C ALA A 1184 20.56 -27.82 -25.60
N HIS A 1185 19.54 -28.63 -25.89
CA HIS A 1185 18.47 -28.90 -24.93
C HIS A 1185 18.95 -29.81 -23.79
N ASN A 1186 19.61 -30.93 -24.11
CA ASN A 1186 20.25 -31.80 -23.13
C ASN A 1186 21.32 -31.07 -22.31
N ASN A 1187 22.19 -30.27 -22.93
CA ASN A 1187 23.15 -29.44 -22.18
C ASN A 1187 22.43 -28.52 -21.18
N SER A 1188 21.38 -27.83 -21.64
CA SER A 1188 20.57 -26.94 -20.79
C SER A 1188 19.89 -27.66 -19.63
N ARG A 1189 19.39 -28.88 -19.87
CA ARG A 1189 18.72 -29.73 -18.87
C ARG A 1189 19.72 -30.27 -17.84
N THR A 1190 20.89 -30.72 -18.28
CA THR A 1190 21.97 -31.24 -17.43
C THR A 1190 22.51 -30.15 -16.50
N THR A 1191 22.88 -28.99 -17.03
CA THR A 1191 23.37 -27.85 -16.23
C THR A 1191 22.36 -27.42 -15.17
N ALA A 1192 21.08 -27.26 -15.54
CA ALA A 1192 20.04 -26.80 -14.62
C ALA A 1192 19.70 -27.84 -13.52
N LYS A 1193 19.71 -29.14 -13.84
CA LYS A 1193 19.56 -30.23 -12.85
C LYS A 1193 20.68 -30.20 -11.81
N ILE A 1194 21.93 -30.24 -12.27
CA ILE A 1194 23.10 -30.27 -11.38
C ILE A 1194 23.13 -29.02 -10.50
N THR A 1195 22.89 -27.83 -11.07
CA THR A 1195 22.77 -26.56 -10.34
C THR A 1195 21.78 -26.64 -9.18
N LYS A 1196 20.58 -27.22 -9.40
CA LYS A 1196 19.59 -27.40 -8.34
C LYS A 1196 20.06 -28.39 -7.27
N ALA A 1197 20.68 -29.50 -7.67
CA ALA A 1197 21.15 -30.55 -6.76
C ALA A 1197 22.39 -30.15 -5.93
N LEU A 1198 23.21 -29.21 -6.41
CA LEU A 1198 24.37 -28.66 -5.68
C LEU A 1198 23.98 -27.97 -4.36
N ILE A 1199 22.76 -27.41 -4.26
CA ILE A 1199 22.30 -26.73 -3.04
C ILE A 1199 22.30 -27.71 -1.85
N HIS A 1200 21.89 -28.96 -2.07
CA HIS A 1200 21.93 -30.02 -1.05
C HIS A 1200 23.35 -30.56 -0.77
N ARG A 1201 24.35 -30.17 -1.58
CA ARG A 1201 25.79 -30.45 -1.39
C ARG A 1201 26.53 -29.31 -0.70
N GLY A 1202 25.85 -28.20 -0.39
CA GLY A 1202 26.47 -27.00 0.21
C GLY A 1202 27.09 -26.05 -0.81
N PHE A 1203 26.68 -26.09 -2.09
CA PHE A 1203 27.14 -25.18 -3.13
C PHE A 1203 25.97 -24.53 -3.87
N MET A 1204 26.11 -23.26 -4.26
CA MET A 1204 25.15 -22.58 -5.14
C MET A 1204 25.90 -21.80 -6.21
N THR A 1205 25.53 -22.04 -7.47
CA THR A 1205 26.21 -21.53 -8.68
C THR A 1205 25.15 -21.19 -9.72
N ASP A 1206 25.35 -20.14 -10.52
CA ASP A 1206 24.38 -19.79 -11.57
C ASP A 1206 24.65 -20.56 -12.87
N TYR A 1207 23.74 -20.40 -13.84
CA TYR A 1207 23.99 -20.75 -15.24
C TYR A 1207 23.68 -19.58 -16.17
N ALA A 1208 24.30 -19.57 -17.34
CA ALA A 1208 24.02 -18.60 -18.40
C ALA A 1208 23.65 -19.32 -19.71
N PRO A 1209 22.83 -18.69 -20.59
CA PRO A 1209 22.56 -19.22 -21.92
C PRO A 1209 23.78 -19.08 -22.83
N GLY A 1210 23.87 -19.98 -23.82
CA GLY A 1210 24.84 -19.95 -24.91
C GLY A 1210 24.34 -20.80 -26.08
N ASP A 1211 25.04 -20.75 -27.21
CA ASP A 1211 24.60 -21.38 -28.47
C ASP A 1211 24.42 -22.91 -28.34
N ASP A 1212 25.33 -23.57 -27.63
CA ASP A 1212 25.23 -25.00 -27.28
C ASP A 1212 24.39 -25.25 -26.01
N GLY A 1213 23.48 -24.35 -25.65
CA GLY A 1213 22.63 -24.43 -24.46
C GLY A 1213 23.28 -23.85 -23.20
N LYS A 1214 22.61 -24.02 -22.04
CA LYS A 1214 23.06 -23.40 -20.77
C LYS A 1214 24.35 -24.02 -20.24
N PHE A 1215 25.29 -23.17 -19.83
CA PHE A 1215 26.54 -23.52 -19.16
C PHE A 1215 26.60 -22.96 -17.73
N PHE A 1216 27.39 -23.57 -16.85
CA PHE A 1216 27.62 -23.06 -15.50
C PHE A 1216 28.36 -21.72 -15.57
N ARG A 1217 27.96 -20.73 -14.76
CA ARG A 1217 28.67 -19.46 -14.57
C ARG A 1217 29.03 -19.33 -13.08
N VAL A 1218 30.11 -19.99 -12.69
CA VAL A 1218 30.63 -19.94 -11.31
C VAL A 1218 31.36 -18.62 -11.11
N VAL A 1219 31.05 -17.88 -10.03
CA VAL A 1219 31.69 -16.61 -9.70
C VAL A 1219 32.50 -16.79 -8.42
N VAL A 1220 33.81 -16.51 -8.47
CA VAL A 1220 34.68 -16.49 -7.28
C VAL A 1220 34.92 -15.06 -6.78
N ASN A 1221 35.41 -14.94 -5.55
CA ASN A 1221 35.69 -13.65 -4.90
C ASN A 1221 36.98 -13.74 -4.06
N GLY A 1222 37.46 -12.61 -3.51
CA GLY A 1222 38.73 -12.56 -2.78
C GLY A 1222 38.80 -13.34 -1.46
N GLN A 1223 37.68 -13.87 -0.96
CA GLN A 1223 37.66 -14.83 0.15
C GLN A 1223 37.58 -16.28 -0.32
N THR A 1224 37.32 -16.56 -1.61
CA THR A 1224 37.17 -17.94 -2.11
C THR A 1224 38.47 -18.72 -1.96
N THR A 1225 38.42 -19.91 -1.35
CA THR A 1225 39.60 -20.77 -1.19
C THR A 1225 39.79 -21.74 -2.36
N ARG A 1226 41.04 -22.18 -2.56
CA ARG A 1226 41.40 -23.33 -3.41
C ARG A 1226 40.57 -24.58 -3.08
N GLY A 1227 40.38 -24.85 -1.79
CA GLY A 1227 39.59 -25.99 -1.30
C GLY A 1227 38.16 -25.93 -1.80
N THR A 1228 37.55 -24.74 -1.76
CA THR A 1228 36.18 -24.47 -2.24
C THR A 1228 36.02 -24.83 -3.71
N VAL A 1229 36.90 -24.36 -4.60
CA VAL A 1229 36.77 -24.59 -6.05
C VAL A 1229 37.06 -26.05 -6.45
N VAL A 1230 38.03 -26.71 -5.77
CA VAL A 1230 38.25 -28.16 -5.91
C VAL A 1230 37.03 -28.96 -5.42
N GLY A 1231 36.42 -28.52 -4.32
CA GLY A 1231 35.20 -29.11 -3.75
C GLY A 1231 33.99 -29.04 -4.69
N LEU A 1232 33.77 -27.88 -5.30
CA LEU A 1232 32.69 -27.67 -6.27
C LEU A 1232 32.79 -28.63 -7.47
N VAL A 1233 33.99 -28.78 -8.05
CA VAL A 1233 34.20 -29.66 -9.20
C VAL A 1233 33.90 -31.12 -8.82
N LYS A 1234 34.35 -31.58 -7.64
CA LYS A 1234 33.98 -32.90 -7.10
C LYS A 1234 32.46 -33.04 -6.92
N ALA A 1235 31.79 -32.02 -6.37
CA ALA A 1235 30.35 -32.05 -6.12
C ALA A 1235 29.57 -32.19 -7.43
N ILE A 1236 29.96 -31.48 -8.49
CA ILE A 1236 29.38 -31.61 -9.84
C ILE A 1236 29.55 -33.04 -10.38
N GLU A 1237 30.77 -33.60 -10.32
CA GLU A 1237 31.04 -34.97 -10.81
C GLU A 1237 30.27 -36.04 -9.99
N GLN A 1238 30.15 -35.88 -8.68
CA GLN A 1238 29.40 -36.78 -7.80
C GLN A 1238 27.89 -36.72 -8.06
N VAL A 1239 27.30 -35.53 -8.14
CA VAL A 1239 25.87 -35.33 -8.43
C VAL A 1239 25.51 -35.94 -9.78
N ALA A 1240 26.29 -35.65 -10.82
CA ALA A 1240 26.05 -36.21 -12.15
C ALA A 1240 26.24 -37.74 -12.21
N SER A 1241 27.13 -38.30 -11.39
CA SER A 1241 27.35 -39.76 -11.34
C SER A 1241 26.25 -40.50 -10.58
N GLN A 1242 25.58 -39.86 -9.62
CA GLN A 1242 24.43 -40.46 -8.92
C GLN A 1242 23.16 -40.48 -9.78
N GLU A 1243 22.88 -39.44 -10.56
CA GLU A 1243 21.73 -39.48 -11.49
C GLU A 1243 21.92 -40.52 -12.61
N LEU A 1244 23.15 -40.81 -13.02
CA LEU A 1244 23.48 -41.86 -14.00
C LEU A 1244 23.34 -43.30 -13.49
N LEU A 1245 22.93 -43.49 -12.23
CA LEU A 1245 22.52 -44.79 -11.66
C LEU A 1245 21.00 -44.91 -11.52
N ILE A 1246 20.24 -43.89 -11.97
CA ILE A 1246 18.77 -43.80 -11.88
C ILE A 1246 18.15 -43.75 -13.31
N MET A 1247 18.99 -43.87 -14.34
CA MET A 1247 18.62 -44.03 -15.76
C MET A 1247 19.15 -45.35 -16.32
#